data_AF-B8C416-F1
#
_entry.id   AF-B8C416-F1
#
_cell.length_a   1.000
_cell.length_b   1.000
_cell.length_c   1.000
_cell.angle_alpha   90.00
_cell.angle_beta   90.00
_cell.angle_gamma   90.00
#
_symmetry.space_group_name_H-M   'P 1'
#
loop_
_entity.id
_entity.type
_entity.pdbx_description
1 polymer ?
#
loop_
_entity_poly.entity_id
_entity_poly.type
_entity_poly.pdbx_seq_one_letter_code
_entity_poly.pdbx_strand_id
1 'polypeptide(L)'
;MAPPSTSLPTPSDNAEPDDNAVGGADVESGIDRPTKRLKEDNIDEGEVAIVSSSNSSRVASPPLDQITNDAIDISANCQTAVLKLLFSPLPSSLAPSSTNANGTPSSNSYNATLRNTTTSAAEDNVSSFRQLWINHGFRTTAVTSPRAAVSVYLDSCRARCAVADEQGDGTTVFTNEQGRLYLLTILGLSPDQSMLENEYQSIQSVYSLCLFIKKLKSVREQDMKKECVVEIVSGWQELLEKIVDYSQQTTPASTLKQQLANLSNATSNIVSQLVSKLTDIDHSLRTDQLMHEYNRITYENCTLSNACLQRWLGRKSNNPNSWQLEEVFFKSSPPNRYLPKYERITMHLIDKHSNERRATSNNSNFVFLPSLSKLLQTETHVANQTTGVKTIVDNMICTTWECLLRDGYYVDERRKELLGLELRKFYESGLMAGRDGSMPLLLNGHFQPTYSLSLYLHGTAGAGKSSLVRNIVPAINAAIAKHCDPELLVRFVKQNLNKPFKTLQLEMDLRANNNDLSVMSIIQGRRMTLAQSKPGLVFVALEEMPSNVEGADPNQGEVSKLLSMRFSGRKGDFKEGGGNIPRNSAKRGISGDATIITVLTSNYHLEKPSLEALQRLEMFKNLKVVEVAPVSGKYREEFALSYLSQRVGQSLAPWNGSLEIDLNVPCGSGDTRPLVRYLRMLSFYVHVLMLQSKQHSPSTSSIKVDVDYNTSNNITTVTTNSQSMQLTLGSFHNLYAMTPSIIDSRASNTIARLQSLHPTLRNPMELSQILDFYFAKTLAPAVILSHDKQLIHNLINLLGEADGVHVILDIDPTSYKMMKSLYDASDTPNLRDDILQIIHGDGRASAASSYSNSTLVAVELTCHSTDAQLCIREIIEDSPSLTAFSTERSALYKDGLLFGVCVDGEITPEIESRASLVI
;
A
#
# COMPACT_ATOMS: atom_id res chain seq x y z
N MET A 1 -19.73 -48.66 -7.55
CA MET A 1 -18.69 -49.61 -8.00
C MET A 1 -17.51 -49.48 -7.04
N ALA A 2 -17.12 -50.57 -6.36
CA ALA A 2 -16.04 -50.58 -5.38
C ALA A 2 -14.65 -50.43 -6.05
N PRO A 3 -13.65 -49.83 -5.40
CA PRO A 3 -12.29 -49.71 -5.95
C PRO A 3 -11.44 -50.94 -5.60
N PRO A 4 -10.48 -51.36 -6.44
CA PRO A 4 -9.54 -52.41 -6.11
C PRO A 4 -8.28 -51.86 -5.41
N SER A 5 -7.87 -52.59 -4.38
CA SER A 5 -6.57 -52.57 -3.70
C SER A 5 -5.47 -53.25 -4.54
N THR A 6 -4.21 -52.83 -4.39
CA THR A 6 -2.95 -53.62 -4.52
C THR A 6 -1.76 -52.65 -4.33
N SER A 7 -1.00 -52.69 -3.24
CA SER A 7 0.08 -53.61 -2.81
C SER A 7 1.47 -53.26 -3.35
N LEU A 8 2.35 -52.90 -2.41
CA LEU A 8 3.81 -52.72 -2.51
C LEU A 8 4.57 -53.99 -2.95
N PRO A 9 5.81 -53.82 -3.44
CA PRO A 9 6.88 -54.73 -3.06
C PRO A 9 8.22 -54.05 -2.73
N THR A 10 8.83 -54.48 -1.62
CA THR A 10 10.28 -54.73 -1.45
C THR A 10 10.48 -56.26 -1.57
N PRO A 11 11.68 -56.89 -1.73
CA PRO A 11 12.97 -56.51 -1.11
C PRO A 11 14.29 -56.91 -1.86
N SER A 12 15.41 -56.62 -1.18
CA SER A 12 16.52 -57.53 -0.85
C SER A 12 17.94 -57.21 -1.35
N ASP A 13 18.83 -57.26 -0.37
CA ASP A 13 20.28 -57.13 -0.33
C ASP A 13 21.04 -58.24 -1.08
N ASN A 14 22.31 -57.97 -1.43
CA ASN A 14 23.45 -58.74 -0.90
C ASN A 14 24.84 -58.25 -1.39
N ALA A 15 25.74 -58.19 -0.40
CA ALA A 15 27.15 -58.60 -0.40
C ALA A 15 28.29 -57.67 -0.89
N GLU A 16 29.11 -57.30 0.10
CA GLU A 16 30.55 -56.92 0.09
C GLU A 16 31.47 -58.08 -0.43
N PRO A 17 32.82 -58.12 -0.29
CA PRO A 17 33.83 -57.17 0.27
C PRO A 17 35.16 -57.07 -0.52
N ASP A 18 36.08 -56.19 -0.10
CA ASP A 18 37.48 -56.53 0.29
C ASP A 18 38.45 -55.31 0.39
N ASP A 19 38.88 -55.08 1.63
CA ASP A 19 40.23 -54.84 2.20
C ASP A 19 41.45 -54.31 1.40
N ASN A 20 42.09 -53.31 2.04
CA ASN A 20 43.52 -53.18 2.44
C ASN A 20 44.06 -51.76 2.14
N ALA A 21 44.37 -50.88 3.10
CA ALA A 21 45.27 -50.92 4.27
C ALA A 21 46.64 -50.26 4.02
N VAL A 22 47.09 -49.56 5.07
CA VAL A 22 48.46 -49.19 5.46
C VAL A 22 49.02 -47.82 5.04
N GLY A 23 49.18 -46.93 6.04
CA GLY A 23 50.53 -46.58 6.49
C GLY A 23 50.90 -45.10 6.64
N GLY A 24 51.07 -44.65 7.89
CA GLY A 24 52.38 -44.10 8.31
C GLY A 24 52.54 -42.60 8.58
N ALA A 25 52.35 -42.23 9.86
CA ALA A 25 53.32 -41.58 10.75
C ALA A 25 53.92 -40.16 10.46
N ASP A 26 53.58 -39.28 11.41
CA ASP A 26 54.46 -38.51 12.31
C ASP A 26 55.19 -37.20 11.92
N VAL A 27 55.18 -36.33 12.94
CA VAL A 27 56.24 -35.40 13.44
C VAL A 27 55.91 -33.89 13.47
N GLU A 28 55.41 -33.49 14.65
CA GLU A 28 55.88 -32.45 15.59
C GLU A 28 55.87 -30.91 15.34
N SER A 29 55.41 -30.27 16.43
CA SER A 29 55.88 -29.03 17.10
C SER A 29 55.38 -27.67 16.58
N GLY A 30 54.94 -26.71 17.40
CA GLY A 30 54.80 -26.61 18.85
C GLY A 30 54.68 -25.14 19.29
N ILE A 31 54.01 -24.92 20.44
CA ILE A 31 54.36 -23.94 21.52
C ILE A 31 54.03 -22.44 21.21
N ASP A 32 53.40 -21.58 22.04
CA ASP A 32 53.18 -21.53 23.50
C ASP A 32 52.00 -20.61 23.90
N ARG A 33 51.46 -20.87 25.10
CA ARG A 33 50.77 -19.90 25.99
C ARG A 33 51.68 -19.62 27.20
N PRO A 34 51.34 -18.63 28.03
CA PRO A 34 51.34 -18.93 29.46
C PRO A 34 50.06 -18.54 30.19
N THR A 35 49.81 -19.33 31.24
CA THR A 35 48.71 -19.37 32.19
C THR A 35 48.97 -18.56 33.46
N LYS A 36 47.90 -18.24 34.20
CA LYS A 36 47.73 -18.27 35.68
C LYS A 36 46.36 -17.63 36.00
N ARG A 37 45.51 -18.07 36.94
CA ARG A 37 45.56 -19.13 37.97
C ARG A 37 44.13 -19.34 38.50
N LEU A 38 43.86 -20.56 38.96
CA LEU A 38 42.63 -21.09 39.60
C LEU A 38 42.37 -20.54 41.02
N LYS A 39 41.09 -20.57 41.44
CA LYS A 39 40.51 -21.28 42.61
C LYS A 39 39.02 -20.92 42.71
N GLU A 40 38.07 -21.82 42.44
CA GLU A 40 37.56 -22.95 43.24
C GLU A 40 36.56 -22.57 44.36
N ASP A 41 35.56 -23.46 44.46
CA ASP A 41 34.55 -23.71 45.50
C ASP A 41 33.17 -23.02 45.34
N ASN A 42 32.11 -23.72 44.87
CA ASN A 42 31.28 -24.78 45.51
C ASN A 42 30.15 -24.15 46.36
N ILE A 43 28.87 -24.57 46.41
CA ILE A 43 28.11 -25.80 46.07
C ILE A 43 26.59 -25.45 46.11
N ASP A 44 25.80 -26.17 45.29
CA ASP A 44 24.41 -26.70 45.37
C ASP A 44 23.32 -26.06 46.25
N GLU A 45 22.16 -25.77 45.66
CA GLU A 45 20.89 -26.57 45.61
C GLU A 45 20.05 -26.52 46.89
N GLY A 46 18.74 -26.32 46.70
CA GLY A 46 17.76 -26.40 47.79
C GLY A 46 16.39 -25.83 47.44
N GLU A 47 15.51 -26.74 47.05
CA GLU A 47 14.14 -26.57 46.60
C GLU A 47 13.12 -26.53 47.77
N VAL A 48 11.87 -26.10 47.48
CA VAL A 48 10.57 -26.44 48.15
C VAL A 48 9.96 -25.53 49.26
N ALA A 49 8.86 -24.88 48.85
CA ALA A 49 7.50 -24.72 49.40
C ALA A 49 7.15 -24.09 50.79
N ILE A 50 6.22 -23.11 50.69
CA ILE A 50 4.90 -22.94 51.36
C ILE A 50 4.77 -23.26 52.86
N VAL A 51 4.30 -22.29 53.67
CA VAL A 51 3.06 -22.34 54.49
C VAL A 51 2.93 -21.08 55.37
N SER A 52 1.68 -20.60 55.42
CA SER A 52 1.04 -19.53 56.16
C SER A 52 1.04 -19.60 57.70
N SER A 53 0.93 -18.43 58.36
CA SER A 53 0.14 -18.11 59.59
C SER A 53 0.76 -16.87 60.26
N SER A 54 0.10 -15.99 61.03
CA SER A 54 -1.29 -15.61 61.33
C SER A 54 -1.19 -14.36 62.25
N ASN A 55 -2.21 -13.48 62.24
CA ASN A 55 -2.68 -12.53 63.28
C ASN A 55 -1.67 -11.74 64.15
N SER A 56 -1.86 -10.50 64.61
CA SER A 56 -2.81 -9.39 64.50
C SER A 56 -2.41 -8.45 65.66
N SER A 57 -2.37 -7.13 65.50
CA SER A 57 -2.94 -6.20 66.51
C SER A 57 -2.94 -4.76 66.00
N ARG A 58 -4.07 -4.11 66.32
CA ARG A 58 -4.55 -2.79 65.90
C ARG A 58 -3.81 -1.63 66.57
N VAL A 59 -3.69 -0.48 65.90
CA VAL A 59 -4.18 0.84 66.36
C VAL A 59 -4.57 1.68 65.14
N ALA A 60 -5.63 2.49 65.31
CA ALA A 60 -6.56 3.04 64.31
C ALA A 60 -6.09 4.26 63.47
N SER A 61 -6.72 4.40 62.30
CA SER A 61 -6.77 5.62 61.47
C SER A 61 -8.24 6.03 61.22
N PRO A 62 -8.60 7.32 61.18
CA PRO A 62 -9.90 7.81 60.70
C PRO A 62 -9.88 8.01 59.16
N PRO A 63 -11.05 8.23 58.52
CA PRO A 63 -11.36 7.67 57.20
C PRO A 63 -10.88 8.51 56.02
N LEU A 64 -10.46 7.81 54.96
CA LEU A 64 -10.43 8.30 53.58
C LEU A 64 -11.86 8.46 53.09
N ASP A 65 -12.23 9.69 52.72
CA ASP A 65 -13.28 9.94 51.74
C ASP A 65 -12.76 11.00 50.75
N GLN A 66 -12.99 10.72 49.47
CA GLN A 66 -12.93 11.63 48.32
C GLN A 66 -11.55 12.14 47.86
N ILE A 67 -10.82 11.28 47.14
CA ILE A 67 -10.15 11.71 45.90
C ILE A 67 -10.66 10.77 44.82
N THR A 68 -11.62 11.25 44.04
CA THR A 68 -12.12 10.61 42.83
C THR A 68 -10.95 10.42 41.87
N ASN A 69 -10.72 9.16 41.50
CA ASN A 69 -9.98 8.80 40.30
C ASN A 69 -10.76 9.31 39.09
N ASP A 70 -10.51 10.57 38.70
CA ASP A 70 -10.82 11.04 37.35
C ASP A 70 -9.79 10.44 36.41
N ALA A 71 -10.03 9.19 36.01
CA ALA A 71 -9.52 8.69 34.75
C ALA A 71 -10.15 9.55 33.64
N ILE A 72 -9.44 10.62 33.28
CA ILE A 72 -9.75 11.48 32.14
C ILE A 72 -9.95 10.58 30.91
N ASP A 73 -11.06 10.75 30.22
CA ASP A 73 -11.35 10.11 28.94
C ASP A 73 -10.37 10.67 27.88
N ILE A 74 -9.19 10.03 27.75
CA ILE A 74 -8.04 10.48 26.95
C ILE A 74 -8.36 10.59 25.45
N SER A 75 -9.38 9.88 24.95
CA SER A 75 -9.74 9.88 23.53
C SER A 75 -10.39 11.21 23.08
N ALA A 76 -11.13 11.87 23.97
CA ALA A 76 -11.90 13.08 23.68
C ALA A 76 -11.02 14.32 23.38
N ASN A 77 -9.79 14.34 23.90
CA ASN A 77 -8.88 15.49 23.79
C ASN A 77 -7.94 15.42 22.57
N CYS A 78 -7.72 14.23 22.00
CA CYS A 78 -6.74 14.05 20.91
C CYS A 78 -7.20 14.68 19.59
N GLN A 79 -8.48 14.52 19.21
CA GLN A 79 -9.02 15.14 17.99
C GLN A 79 -8.93 16.66 18.02
N THR A 80 -9.33 17.26 19.14
CA THR A 80 -9.20 18.70 19.39
C THR A 80 -7.74 19.16 19.31
N ALA A 81 -6.80 18.38 19.84
CA ALA A 81 -5.38 18.68 19.74
C ALA A 81 -4.89 18.69 18.28
N VAL A 82 -5.28 17.71 17.46
CA VAL A 82 -4.92 17.70 16.04
C VAL A 82 -5.51 18.90 15.28
N LEU A 83 -6.78 19.22 15.50
CA LEU A 83 -7.40 20.41 14.90
C LEU A 83 -6.66 21.70 15.28
N LYS A 84 -6.27 21.87 16.56
CA LYS A 84 -5.46 23.01 17.00
C LYS A 84 -4.09 23.05 16.32
N LEU A 85 -3.41 21.91 16.20
CA LEU A 85 -2.11 21.81 15.53
C LEU A 85 -2.15 22.19 14.04
N LEU A 86 -3.29 21.99 13.36
CA LEU A 86 -3.44 22.23 11.93
C LEU A 86 -4.08 23.58 11.59
N PHE A 87 -5.04 24.05 12.39
CA PHE A 87 -5.87 25.21 12.05
C PHE A 87 -5.62 26.43 12.96
N SER A 88 -5.23 26.28 14.22
CA SER A 88 -4.92 27.42 15.10
C SER A 88 -3.60 28.09 14.74
N PRO A 89 -3.43 29.42 14.89
CA PRO A 89 -2.17 30.09 14.59
C PRO A 89 -0.95 29.38 15.22
N LEU A 90 0.16 29.30 14.48
CA LEU A 90 1.39 28.73 15.04
C LEU A 90 1.80 29.53 16.30
N PRO A 91 2.33 28.86 17.34
CA PRO A 91 2.88 29.54 18.51
C PRO A 91 3.81 30.69 18.11
N SER A 92 3.59 31.87 18.70
CA SER A 92 4.39 33.08 18.42
C SER A 92 5.87 32.87 18.72
N SER A 93 6.19 32.00 19.68
CA SER A 93 7.53 31.56 20.05
C SER A 93 8.28 30.83 18.92
N LEU A 94 7.58 30.25 17.95
CA LEU A 94 8.16 29.63 16.75
C LEU A 94 8.40 30.64 15.62
N ALA A 95 8.17 31.94 15.84
CA ALA A 95 8.56 33.00 14.93
C ALA A 95 10.03 33.38 15.13
N PRO A 96 10.81 33.59 14.05
CA PRO A 96 12.16 34.14 14.20
C PRO A 96 12.09 35.50 14.88
N SER A 97 12.77 35.65 16.01
CA SER A 97 12.84 36.89 16.78
C SER A 97 13.55 37.97 15.97
N SER A 98 12.85 39.03 15.57
CA SER A 98 13.42 40.19 14.85
C SER A 98 14.17 41.17 15.76
N THR A 99 14.59 40.76 16.96
CA THR A 99 14.94 41.67 18.07
C THR A 99 16.44 41.89 18.30
N ASN A 100 17.30 41.85 17.27
CA ASN A 100 18.72 42.22 17.42
C ASN A 100 19.23 43.17 16.31
N ALA A 101 18.48 44.23 16.00
CA ALA A 101 18.92 45.28 15.06
C ALA A 101 19.15 46.66 15.72
N ASN A 102 19.33 46.74 17.04
CA ASN A 102 19.63 47.99 17.76
C ASN A 102 20.99 47.95 18.50
N GLY A 103 22.00 47.33 17.88
CA GLY A 103 23.40 47.55 18.26
C GLY A 103 23.95 48.73 17.47
N THR A 104 24.18 49.86 18.13
CA THR A 104 24.91 51.02 17.59
C THR A 104 26.22 50.56 16.95
N PRO A 105 26.53 50.94 15.69
CA PRO A 105 27.78 50.53 15.06
C PRO A 105 28.93 51.35 15.67
N SER A 106 29.82 50.68 16.39
CA SER A 106 31.12 51.25 16.71
C SER A 106 31.95 51.31 15.42
N SER A 107 32.16 52.53 14.94
CA SER A 107 33.11 52.84 13.88
C SER A 107 34.52 52.41 14.32
N ASN A 108 35.09 51.39 13.66
CA ASN A 108 36.49 51.36 13.21
C ASN A 108 36.86 49.99 12.62
N SER A 109 36.90 49.91 11.28
CA SER A 109 37.97 49.30 10.48
C SER A 109 37.44 48.92 9.09
N TYR A 110 37.41 49.91 8.20
CA TYR A 110 37.45 49.65 6.76
C TYR A 110 38.90 49.23 6.43
N ASN A 111 39.11 47.94 6.11
CA ASN A 111 39.93 47.48 4.96
C ASN A 111 40.07 45.95 4.93
N ALA A 112 39.90 45.38 3.73
CA ALA A 112 40.08 43.97 3.32
C ALA A 112 39.01 43.00 3.86
N THR A 113 38.16 42.33 3.06
CA THR A 113 38.50 41.47 1.93
C THR A 113 37.22 41.12 1.16
N LEU A 114 37.21 41.36 -0.16
CA LEU A 114 36.11 41.03 -1.07
C LEU A 114 36.17 39.53 -1.45
N ARG A 115 35.91 38.65 -0.48
CA ARG A 115 35.72 37.17 -0.61
C ARG A 115 35.19 36.70 0.75
N ASN A 116 33.87 36.63 0.96
CA ASN A 116 33.18 35.89 2.07
C ASN A 116 31.66 36.20 2.25
N THR A 117 31.00 36.91 1.33
CA THR A 117 29.59 37.32 1.56
C THR A 117 28.56 36.19 1.44
N THR A 118 28.85 35.08 0.74
CA THR A 118 27.94 33.92 0.67
C THR A 118 28.06 32.94 1.83
N THR A 119 29.21 32.90 2.52
CA THR A 119 29.41 32.03 3.70
C THR A 119 28.81 32.64 4.96
N SER A 120 28.87 33.96 5.14
CA SER A 120 28.33 34.61 6.35
C SER A 120 26.80 34.50 6.46
N ALA A 121 26.07 34.66 5.34
CA ALA A 121 24.61 34.56 5.34
C ALA A 121 24.11 33.12 5.63
N ALA A 122 24.83 32.10 5.19
CA ALA A 122 24.51 30.71 5.50
C ALA A 122 24.76 30.38 6.98
N GLU A 123 25.85 30.90 7.56
CA GLU A 123 26.17 30.76 8.99
C GLU A 123 25.16 31.48 9.89
N ASP A 124 24.71 32.68 9.51
CA ASP A 124 23.68 33.44 10.23
C ASP A 124 22.33 32.71 10.21
N ASN A 125 21.96 32.14 9.06
CA ASN A 125 20.73 31.36 8.90
C ASN A 125 20.73 30.08 9.75
N VAL A 126 21.82 29.31 9.73
CA VAL A 126 21.98 28.10 10.55
C VAL A 126 21.99 28.44 12.04
N SER A 127 22.60 29.57 12.41
CA SER A 127 22.62 30.05 13.80
C SER A 127 21.23 30.45 14.28
N SER A 128 20.44 31.16 13.46
CA SER A 128 19.06 31.52 13.79
C SER A 128 18.15 30.29 13.93
N PHE A 129 18.28 29.32 13.02
CA PHE A 129 17.56 28.05 13.09
C PHE A 129 17.93 27.29 14.36
N ARG A 130 19.22 27.18 14.67
CA ARG A 130 19.72 26.55 15.89
C ARG A 130 19.18 27.21 17.16
N GLN A 131 19.15 28.55 17.19
CA GLN A 131 18.69 29.30 18.36
C GLN A 131 17.21 29.05 18.66
N LEU A 132 16.37 28.87 17.65
CA LEU A 132 14.97 28.48 17.83
C LEU A 132 14.86 27.18 18.65
N TRP A 133 15.61 26.14 18.31
CA TRP A 133 15.60 24.89 19.06
C TRP A 133 16.14 25.06 20.49
N ILE A 134 17.18 25.87 20.69
CA ILE A 134 17.72 26.15 22.03
C ILE A 134 16.67 26.84 22.91
N ASN A 135 15.94 27.82 22.37
CA ASN A 135 14.90 28.56 23.09
C ASN A 135 13.75 27.65 23.58
N HIS A 136 13.54 26.52 22.92
CA HIS A 136 12.55 25.50 23.30
C HIS A 136 13.14 24.34 24.13
N GLY A 137 14.33 24.54 24.71
CA GLY A 137 14.96 23.59 25.63
C GLY A 137 15.57 22.37 24.95
N PHE A 138 15.88 22.43 23.66
CA PHE A 138 16.60 21.37 22.96
C PHE A 138 18.10 21.60 23.02
N ARG A 139 18.85 20.53 23.27
CA ARG A 139 20.29 20.53 23.15
C ARG A 139 20.65 20.41 21.67
N THR A 140 21.47 21.32 21.17
CA THR A 140 21.83 21.37 19.75
C THR A 140 23.29 21.70 19.47
N THR A 141 23.78 21.23 18.32
CA THR A 141 25.09 21.61 17.76
C THR A 141 24.95 22.05 16.30
N ALA A 142 25.73 23.06 15.91
CA ALA A 142 25.88 23.44 14.51
C ALA A 142 26.95 22.56 13.86
N VAL A 143 26.72 22.16 12.61
CA VAL A 143 27.67 21.42 11.78
C VAL A 143 27.97 22.28 10.56
N THR A 144 29.25 22.62 10.36
CA THR A 144 29.69 23.58 9.33
C THR A 144 30.39 22.91 8.14
N SER A 145 30.66 21.61 8.19
CA SER A 145 31.33 20.87 7.11
C SER A 145 30.82 19.41 7.04
N PRO A 146 30.56 18.85 5.84
CA PRO A 146 30.69 19.44 4.50
C PRO A 146 29.50 20.31 4.06
N ARG A 147 28.41 20.34 4.83
CA ARG A 147 27.21 21.19 4.58
C ARG A 147 26.70 21.74 5.90
N ALA A 148 26.10 22.93 5.85
CA ALA A 148 25.54 23.57 7.02
C ALA A 148 24.33 22.79 7.55
N ALA A 149 24.34 22.43 8.82
CA ALA A 149 23.28 21.66 9.45
C ALA A 149 23.14 21.97 10.95
N VAL A 150 21.96 21.64 11.48
CA VAL A 150 21.69 21.68 12.93
C VAL A 150 21.40 20.27 13.41
N SER A 151 22.12 19.85 14.45
CA SER A 151 21.87 18.58 15.13
C SER A 151 21.11 18.81 16.41
N VAL A 152 20.02 18.07 16.62
CA VAL A 152 19.19 18.04 17.83
C VAL A 152 19.41 16.72 18.54
N TYR A 153 19.75 16.73 19.83
CA TYR A 153 20.04 15.50 20.58
C TYR A 153 18.76 14.89 21.18
N LEU A 154 18.61 13.57 21.07
CA LEU A 154 17.40 12.85 21.48
C LEU A 154 17.16 12.88 22.99
N ASP A 155 18.21 12.93 23.81
CA ASP A 155 18.07 13.05 25.26
C ASP A 155 17.31 14.32 25.66
N SER A 156 17.59 15.43 24.97
CA SER A 156 16.86 16.68 25.15
C SER A 156 15.45 16.66 24.58
N CYS A 157 15.10 15.69 23.74
CA CYS A 157 13.72 15.47 23.27
C CYS A 157 12.91 14.65 24.30
N ARG A 158 13.58 13.77 25.06
CA ARG A 158 12.98 12.91 26.09
C ARG A 158 12.94 13.56 27.48
N ALA A 159 13.80 14.54 27.73
CA ALA A 159 13.79 15.29 28.98
C ALA A 159 12.47 16.07 29.12
N ARG A 160 11.82 15.96 30.28
CA ARG A 160 10.79 16.92 30.70
C ARG A 160 11.47 18.28 30.86
N CYS A 161 10.80 19.36 30.49
CA CYS A 161 11.30 20.70 30.78
C CYS A 161 11.59 20.77 32.29
N ALA A 162 12.87 20.85 32.66
CA ALA A 162 13.22 21.26 34.01
C ALA A 162 12.68 22.67 34.15
N VAL A 163 11.69 22.83 35.03
CA VAL A 163 11.11 24.11 35.39
C VAL A 163 12.28 25.00 35.78
N ALA A 164 12.55 26.04 35.00
CA ALA A 164 13.51 27.06 35.40
C ALA A 164 12.93 27.77 36.63
N ASP A 165 13.74 27.85 37.69
CA ASP A 165 13.38 28.33 39.02
C ASP A 165 12.54 29.63 39.02
N GLU A 166 11.38 29.52 39.68
CA GLU A 166 10.56 30.47 40.46
C GLU A 166 10.50 32.00 40.20
N GLN A 167 11.11 32.59 39.16
CA GLN A 167 11.10 34.07 39.00
C GLN A 167 10.74 34.61 37.61
N GLY A 168 10.23 33.75 36.70
CA GLY A 168 9.78 34.16 35.36
C GLY A 168 8.26 34.33 35.24
N ASP A 169 7.83 35.40 34.54
CA ASP A 169 6.44 35.67 34.14
C ASP A 169 5.82 34.43 33.46
N GLY A 170 4.79 33.84 34.08
CA GLY A 170 4.20 32.54 33.72
C GLY A 170 3.67 32.42 32.29
N THR A 171 3.47 33.54 31.60
CA THR A 171 3.10 33.58 30.18
C THR A 171 4.22 33.14 29.23
N THR A 172 5.49 33.39 29.58
CA THR A 172 6.65 32.99 28.76
C THR A 172 6.96 31.50 28.87
N VAL A 173 6.69 30.89 30.03
CA VAL A 173 6.89 29.45 30.27
C VAL A 173 5.88 28.62 29.45
N PHE A 174 4.60 29.02 29.47
CA PHE A 174 3.53 28.32 28.75
C PHE A 174 3.69 28.37 27.22
N THR A 175 4.12 29.52 26.67
CA THR A 175 4.34 29.68 25.22
C THR A 175 5.57 28.91 24.70
N ASN A 176 6.58 28.69 25.55
CA ASN A 176 7.74 27.87 25.23
C ASN A 176 7.43 26.37 25.25
N GLU A 177 6.56 25.92 26.15
CA GLU A 177 6.11 24.53 26.25
C GLU A 177 5.26 24.12 25.04
N GLN A 178 4.32 24.97 24.62
CA GLN A 178 3.52 24.74 23.40
C GLN A 178 4.39 24.66 22.14
N GLY A 179 5.38 25.55 22.00
CA GLY A 179 6.32 25.52 20.89
C GLY A 179 7.21 24.27 20.92
N ARG A 180 7.63 23.83 22.10
CA ARG A 180 8.39 22.58 22.28
C ARG A 180 7.57 21.36 21.88
N LEU A 181 6.31 21.26 22.32
CA LEU A 181 5.42 20.16 21.97
C LEU A 181 5.19 20.11 20.45
N TYR A 182 4.99 21.25 19.80
CA TYR A 182 4.86 21.34 18.34
C TYR A 182 6.10 20.79 17.61
N LEU A 183 7.30 21.18 18.06
CA LEU A 183 8.56 20.69 17.50
C LEU A 183 8.76 19.18 17.72
N LEU A 184 8.34 18.65 18.88
CA LEU A 184 8.32 17.20 19.14
C LEU A 184 7.35 16.47 18.21
N THR A 185 6.18 17.03 17.93
CA THR A 185 5.21 16.47 16.97
C THR A 185 5.77 16.45 15.54
N ILE A 186 6.49 17.49 15.11
CA ILE A 186 7.20 17.49 13.80
C ILE A 186 8.19 16.32 13.72
N LEU A 187 8.91 16.05 14.80
CA LEU A 187 9.91 14.98 14.85
C LEU A 187 9.32 13.58 15.06
N GLY A 188 8.00 13.45 15.23
CA GLY A 188 7.37 12.16 15.57
C GLY A 188 7.74 11.66 16.97
N LEU A 189 8.17 12.56 17.86
CA LEU A 189 8.68 12.26 19.20
C LEU A 189 7.76 12.81 20.31
N SER A 190 6.56 13.26 19.98
CA SER A 190 5.55 13.59 21.00
C SER A 190 5.20 12.35 21.84
N PRO A 191 5.00 12.47 23.16
CA PRO A 191 4.54 11.36 24.01
C PRO A 191 3.26 10.71 23.47
N ASP A 192 2.36 11.52 22.91
CA ASP A 192 1.07 11.07 22.38
C ASP A 192 1.08 10.87 20.85
N GLN A 193 2.27 10.78 20.22
CA GLN A 193 2.37 10.79 18.75
C GLN A 193 1.51 9.72 18.09
N SER A 194 1.49 8.48 18.63
CA SER A 194 0.71 7.38 18.06
C SER A 194 -0.79 7.70 18.04
N MET A 195 -1.33 8.26 19.15
CA MET A 195 -2.73 8.65 19.23
C MET A 195 -3.03 9.82 18.28
N LEU A 196 -2.16 10.83 18.23
CA LEU A 196 -2.31 11.99 17.35
C LEU A 196 -2.28 11.61 15.86
N GLU A 197 -1.40 10.69 15.46
CA GLU A 197 -1.34 10.18 14.08
C GLU A 197 -2.61 9.39 13.71
N ASN A 198 -3.12 8.57 14.62
CA ASN A 198 -4.37 7.83 14.39
C ASN A 198 -5.56 8.77 14.22
N GLU A 199 -5.66 9.83 15.04
CA GLU A 199 -6.71 10.83 14.87
C GLU A 199 -6.51 11.64 13.58
N TYR A 200 -5.27 11.97 13.21
CA TYR A 200 -4.97 12.68 11.97
C TYR A 200 -5.47 11.93 10.72
N GLN A 201 -5.38 10.61 10.68
CA GLN A 201 -5.88 9.80 9.55
C GLN A 201 -7.35 10.08 9.23
N SER A 202 -8.17 10.41 10.23
CA SER A 202 -9.60 10.73 10.03
C SER A 202 -9.85 12.08 9.35
N ILE A 203 -8.90 13.01 9.44
CA ILE A 203 -8.99 14.41 8.99
C ILE A 203 -7.98 14.77 7.90
N GLN A 204 -7.10 13.84 7.53
CA GLN A 204 -6.09 14.03 6.48
C GLN A 204 -6.71 14.49 5.16
N SER A 205 -7.80 13.86 4.73
CA SER A 205 -8.53 14.20 3.49
C SER A 205 -9.06 15.64 3.55
N VAL A 206 -9.70 16.00 4.67
CA VAL A 206 -10.24 17.34 4.94
C VAL A 206 -9.13 18.39 4.88
N TYR A 207 -8.02 18.15 5.57
CA TYR A 207 -6.88 19.07 5.59
C TYR A 207 -6.23 19.21 4.20
N SER A 208 -6.08 18.10 3.46
CA SER A 208 -5.55 18.10 2.09
C SER A 208 -6.43 18.91 1.13
N LEU A 209 -7.76 18.75 1.21
CA LEU A 209 -8.70 19.55 0.41
C LEU A 209 -8.62 21.03 0.79
N CYS A 210 -8.51 21.36 2.07
CA CYS A 210 -8.33 22.75 2.51
C CYS A 210 -7.08 23.39 1.90
N LEU A 211 -5.94 22.69 1.92
CA LEU A 211 -4.71 23.13 1.28
C LEU A 211 -4.84 23.25 -0.25
N PHE A 212 -5.52 22.32 -0.88
CA PHE A 212 -5.77 22.35 -2.33
C PHE A 212 -6.63 23.55 -2.73
N ILE A 213 -7.73 23.81 -2.02
CA ILE A 213 -8.56 24.99 -2.24
C ILE A 213 -7.75 26.28 -2.01
N LYS A 214 -6.93 26.34 -0.96
CA LYS A 214 -6.06 27.50 -0.70
C LYS A 214 -5.08 27.74 -1.85
N LYS A 215 -4.48 26.68 -2.39
CA LYS A 215 -3.60 26.73 -3.55
C LYS A 215 -4.34 27.23 -4.79
N LEU A 216 -5.50 26.68 -5.08
CA LEU A 216 -6.36 27.10 -6.20
C LEU A 216 -6.77 28.57 -6.06
N LYS A 217 -7.19 29.03 -4.87
CA LYS A 217 -7.49 30.45 -4.62
C LYS A 217 -6.29 31.36 -4.90
N SER A 218 -5.06 30.89 -4.67
CA SER A 218 -3.84 31.67 -4.95
C SER A 218 -3.41 31.69 -6.41
N VAL A 219 -3.64 30.59 -7.16
CA VAL A 219 -3.16 30.44 -8.55
C VAL A 219 -4.26 30.78 -9.57
N ARG A 220 -5.52 30.55 -9.20
CA ARG A 220 -6.73 30.63 -10.04
C ARG A 220 -7.80 31.45 -9.34
N GLU A 221 -7.41 32.62 -8.84
CA GLU A 221 -8.30 33.49 -8.06
C GLU A 221 -9.61 33.81 -8.78
N GLN A 222 -9.57 34.07 -10.09
CA GLN A 222 -10.76 34.40 -10.87
C GLN A 222 -11.71 33.22 -11.04
N ASP A 223 -11.19 32.02 -11.34
CA ASP A 223 -12.02 30.83 -11.51
C ASP A 223 -12.67 30.41 -10.18
N MET A 224 -11.93 30.52 -9.07
CA MET A 224 -12.42 30.23 -7.73
C MET A 224 -13.46 31.23 -7.20
N LYS A 225 -13.64 32.40 -7.86
CA LYS A 225 -14.67 33.40 -7.53
C LYS A 225 -15.96 33.22 -8.33
N LYS A 226 -16.01 32.31 -9.31
CA LYS A 226 -17.24 32.04 -10.07
C LYS A 226 -18.29 31.39 -9.16
N GLU A 227 -19.54 31.83 -9.28
CA GLU A 227 -20.66 31.41 -8.44
C GLU A 227 -20.78 29.88 -8.36
N CYS A 228 -20.72 29.19 -9.51
CA CYS A 228 -20.78 27.73 -9.57
C CYS A 228 -19.65 27.00 -8.81
N VAL A 229 -18.48 27.61 -8.65
CA VAL A 229 -17.36 27.03 -7.87
C VAL A 229 -17.52 27.37 -6.38
N VAL A 230 -18.01 28.57 -6.08
CA VAL A 230 -18.31 28.99 -4.72
C VAL A 230 -19.39 28.12 -4.10
N GLU A 231 -20.47 27.81 -4.83
CA GLU A 231 -21.55 26.92 -4.38
C GLU A 231 -21.08 25.52 -3.99
N ILE A 232 -20.10 24.97 -4.72
CA ILE A 232 -19.53 23.64 -4.41
C ILE A 232 -18.76 23.67 -3.10
N VAL A 233 -18.01 24.74 -2.85
CA VAL A 233 -17.00 24.78 -1.79
C VAL A 233 -17.52 25.44 -0.51
N SER A 234 -18.46 26.39 -0.60
CA SER A 234 -18.91 27.23 0.53
C SER A 234 -19.52 26.43 1.67
N GLY A 235 -20.48 25.54 1.37
CA GLY A 235 -21.13 24.73 2.40
C GLY A 235 -20.16 23.81 3.14
N TRP A 236 -19.16 23.29 2.44
CA TRP A 236 -18.08 22.49 3.04
C TRP A 236 -17.12 23.34 3.90
N GLN A 237 -16.77 24.55 3.44
CA GLN A 237 -15.91 25.49 4.18
C GLN A 237 -16.58 26.01 5.46
N GLU A 238 -17.86 26.40 5.39
CA GLU A 238 -18.63 26.85 6.56
C GLU A 238 -18.74 25.75 7.62
N LEU A 239 -18.93 24.49 7.20
CA LEU A 239 -18.97 23.36 8.12
C LEU A 239 -17.61 23.13 8.79
N LEU A 240 -16.51 23.22 8.03
CA LEU A 240 -15.15 23.14 8.57
C LEU A 240 -14.87 24.26 9.58
N GLU A 241 -15.24 25.51 9.27
CA GLU A 241 -15.06 26.65 10.16
C GLU A 241 -15.83 26.46 11.48
N LYS A 242 -17.10 26.04 11.39
CA LYS A 242 -17.90 25.71 12.59
C LYS A 242 -17.23 24.62 13.44
N ILE A 243 -16.73 23.55 12.81
CA ILE A 243 -16.03 22.46 13.52
C ILE A 243 -14.75 22.97 14.21
N VAL A 244 -13.97 23.80 13.52
CA VAL A 244 -12.76 24.41 14.10
C VAL A 244 -13.11 25.31 15.27
N ASP A 245 -14.18 26.10 15.18
CA ASP A 245 -14.66 26.93 16.29
C ASP A 245 -15.19 26.10 17.46
N TYR A 246 -15.97 25.04 17.19
CA TYR A 246 -16.45 24.11 18.21
C TYR A 246 -15.33 23.38 18.92
N SER A 247 -14.22 23.08 18.24
CA SER A 247 -13.03 22.49 18.87
C SER A 247 -12.33 23.43 19.85
N GLN A 248 -12.60 24.74 19.77
CA GLN A 248 -12.12 25.73 20.72
C GLN A 248 -13.08 25.89 21.92
N GLN A 249 -14.29 25.32 21.84
CA GLN A 249 -15.32 25.35 22.87
C GLN A 249 -15.43 23.95 23.55
N THR A 250 -16.04 23.88 24.74
CA THR A 250 -16.29 22.60 25.45
C THR A 250 -17.44 21.81 24.82
N THR A 251 -17.22 21.33 23.59
CA THR A 251 -18.19 20.52 22.84
C THR A 251 -17.99 19.03 23.15
N PRO A 252 -19.07 18.21 23.28
CA PRO A 252 -18.93 16.77 23.47
C PRO A 252 -18.14 16.10 22.33
N ALA A 253 -17.11 15.33 22.66
CA ALA A 253 -16.21 14.72 21.67
C ALA A 253 -16.93 13.78 20.68
N SER A 254 -18.00 13.12 21.10
CA SER A 254 -18.82 12.27 20.22
C SER A 254 -19.47 13.06 19.07
N THR A 255 -19.88 14.30 19.32
CA THR A 255 -20.50 15.18 18.31
C THR A 255 -19.45 15.67 17.32
N LEU A 256 -18.29 16.09 17.82
CA LEU A 256 -17.17 16.53 16.98
C LEU A 256 -16.73 15.40 16.03
N LYS A 257 -16.59 14.18 16.55
CA LYS A 257 -16.20 13.00 15.78
C LYS A 257 -17.19 12.68 14.66
N GLN A 258 -18.49 12.75 14.94
CA GLN A 258 -19.53 12.51 13.93
C GLN A 258 -19.53 13.59 12.84
N GLN A 259 -19.39 14.86 13.21
CA GLN A 259 -19.32 15.96 12.25
C GLN A 259 -18.08 15.88 11.34
N LEU A 260 -16.93 15.52 11.91
CA LEU A 260 -15.70 15.28 11.15
C LEU A 260 -15.82 14.10 10.20
N ALA A 261 -16.45 12.99 10.63
CA ALA A 261 -16.69 11.85 9.77
C ALA A 261 -17.57 12.25 8.56
N ASN A 262 -18.64 13.01 8.79
CA ASN A 262 -19.50 13.52 7.72
C ASN A 262 -18.73 14.42 6.74
N LEU A 263 -17.87 15.31 7.25
CA LEU A 263 -17.03 16.20 6.44
C LEU A 263 -16.00 15.42 5.61
N SER A 264 -15.36 14.40 6.22
CA SER A 264 -14.42 13.52 5.56
C SER A 264 -15.09 12.73 4.44
N ASN A 265 -16.29 12.19 4.67
CA ASN A 265 -17.09 11.49 3.67
C ASN A 265 -17.51 12.40 2.50
N ALA A 266 -17.79 13.68 2.77
CA ALA A 266 -18.12 14.66 1.72
C ALA A 266 -16.91 15.06 0.86
N THR A 267 -15.68 14.94 1.38
CA THR A 267 -14.46 15.51 0.78
C THR A 267 -14.19 14.99 -0.63
N SER A 268 -14.34 13.68 -0.88
CA SER A 268 -14.07 13.11 -2.21
C SER A 268 -15.05 13.62 -3.27
N ASN A 269 -16.31 13.80 -2.89
CA ASN A 269 -17.33 14.39 -3.75
C ASN A 269 -16.99 15.86 -4.08
N ILE A 270 -16.55 16.64 -3.09
CA ILE A 270 -16.16 18.05 -3.30
C ILE A 270 -14.93 18.16 -4.22
N VAL A 271 -13.87 17.38 -3.99
CA VAL A 271 -12.69 17.34 -4.87
C VAL A 271 -13.14 17.09 -6.31
N SER A 272 -14.05 16.14 -6.48
CA SER A 272 -14.51 15.74 -7.79
C SER A 272 -15.29 16.82 -8.53
N GLN A 273 -16.30 17.37 -7.86
CA GLN A 273 -17.12 18.44 -8.43
C GLN A 273 -16.26 19.66 -8.75
N LEU A 274 -15.30 19.98 -7.88
CA LEU A 274 -14.38 21.09 -8.07
C LEU A 274 -13.46 20.88 -9.30
N VAL A 275 -12.85 19.70 -9.43
CA VAL A 275 -11.98 19.39 -10.57
C VAL A 275 -12.77 19.43 -11.87
N SER A 276 -13.93 18.77 -11.92
CA SER A 276 -14.81 18.76 -13.09
C SER A 276 -15.24 20.18 -13.50
N LYS A 277 -15.68 21.01 -12.54
CA LYS A 277 -16.09 22.38 -12.87
C LYS A 277 -14.95 23.28 -13.30
N LEU A 278 -13.75 23.12 -12.73
CA LEU A 278 -12.59 23.88 -13.17
C LEU A 278 -12.17 23.52 -14.60
N THR A 279 -12.27 22.24 -14.99
CA THR A 279 -12.02 21.82 -16.38
C THR A 279 -13.11 22.26 -17.35
N ASP A 280 -14.36 22.40 -16.89
CA ASP A 280 -15.45 22.99 -17.68
C ASP A 280 -15.22 24.49 -17.91
N ILE A 281 -14.71 25.19 -16.89
CA ILE A 281 -14.41 26.62 -16.92
C ILE A 281 -13.23 26.95 -17.83
N ASP A 282 -12.16 26.17 -17.75
CA ASP A 282 -10.94 26.34 -18.52
C ASP A 282 -10.51 25.02 -19.14
N HIS A 283 -10.82 24.84 -20.42
CA HIS A 283 -10.48 23.64 -21.19
C HIS A 283 -8.97 23.44 -21.39
N SER A 284 -8.13 24.41 -21.02
CA SER A 284 -6.67 24.21 -20.99
C SER A 284 -6.23 23.38 -19.78
N LEU A 285 -7.06 23.29 -18.73
CA LEU A 285 -6.82 22.44 -17.57
C LEU A 285 -7.17 21.00 -17.89
N ARG A 286 -6.29 20.07 -17.48
CA ARG A 286 -6.57 18.64 -17.55
C ARG A 286 -6.89 18.11 -16.16
N THR A 287 -7.89 17.24 -16.06
CA THR A 287 -8.25 16.51 -14.83
C THR A 287 -7.01 15.90 -14.17
N ASP A 288 -6.15 15.26 -14.95
CA ASP A 288 -4.92 14.62 -14.46
C ASP A 288 -3.96 15.60 -13.78
N GLN A 289 -3.87 16.85 -14.26
CA GLN A 289 -2.98 17.86 -13.67
C GLN A 289 -3.50 18.33 -12.30
N LEU A 290 -4.81 18.59 -12.21
CA LEU A 290 -5.45 18.99 -10.95
C LEU A 290 -5.41 17.86 -9.92
N MET A 291 -5.72 16.64 -10.34
CA MET A 291 -5.62 15.46 -9.49
C MET A 291 -4.19 15.16 -9.08
N HIS A 292 -3.21 15.39 -9.96
CA HIS A 292 -1.80 15.27 -9.61
C HIS A 292 -1.40 16.26 -8.50
N GLU A 293 -1.81 17.53 -8.62
CA GLU A 293 -1.55 18.53 -7.58
C GLU A 293 -2.22 18.17 -6.24
N TYR A 294 -3.48 17.73 -6.26
CA TYR A 294 -4.18 17.28 -5.06
C TYR A 294 -3.45 16.10 -4.39
N ASN A 295 -3.06 15.09 -5.18
CA ASN A 295 -2.31 13.95 -4.66
C ASN A 295 -0.94 14.36 -4.12
N ARG A 296 -0.23 15.30 -4.76
CA ARG A 296 1.04 15.82 -4.24
C ARG A 296 0.85 16.42 -2.86
N ILE A 297 -0.21 17.24 -2.68
CA ILE A 297 -0.56 17.80 -1.37
C ILE A 297 -0.83 16.68 -0.36
N THR A 298 -1.61 15.66 -0.72
CA THR A 298 -1.89 14.52 0.17
C THR A 298 -0.62 13.76 0.55
N TYR A 299 0.32 13.56 -0.38
CA TYR A 299 1.60 12.89 -0.12
C TYR A 299 2.51 13.72 0.80
N GLU A 300 2.59 15.03 0.59
CA GLU A 300 3.35 15.94 1.43
C GLU A 300 2.79 16.04 2.86
N ASN A 301 1.53 15.67 3.06
CA ASN A 301 0.80 15.70 4.32
C ASN A 301 0.29 14.29 4.70
N CYS A 302 1.08 13.24 4.44
CA CYS A 302 0.66 11.86 4.68
C CYS A 302 0.57 11.46 6.16
N THR A 303 1.25 12.20 7.04
CA THR A 303 1.26 12.03 8.50
C THR A 303 1.10 13.38 9.17
N LEU A 304 0.72 13.38 10.45
CA LEU A 304 0.62 14.60 11.24
C LEU A 304 1.99 15.29 11.35
N SER A 305 3.06 14.54 11.58
CA SER A 305 4.43 15.08 11.58
C SER A 305 4.74 15.84 10.29
N ASN A 306 4.40 15.26 9.14
CA ASN A 306 4.59 15.90 7.84
C ASN A 306 3.68 17.11 7.66
N ALA A 307 2.41 17.04 8.06
CA ALA A 307 1.49 18.18 7.98
C ALA A 307 1.95 19.37 8.81
N CYS A 308 2.40 19.13 10.04
CA CYS A 308 3.01 20.15 10.90
C CYS A 308 4.31 20.69 10.31
N LEU A 309 5.15 19.83 9.72
CA LEU A 309 6.37 20.26 9.05
C LEU A 309 6.08 21.18 7.87
N GLN A 310 5.19 20.79 6.95
CA GLN A 310 4.82 21.62 5.80
C GLN A 310 4.23 22.95 6.25
N ARG A 311 3.40 22.93 7.30
CA ARG A 311 2.83 24.15 7.88
C ARG A 311 3.91 25.08 8.43
N TRP A 312 4.89 24.54 9.15
CA TRP A 312 6.00 25.31 9.71
C TRP A 312 6.91 25.89 8.61
N LEU A 313 7.25 25.09 7.60
CA LEU A 313 8.05 25.53 6.45
C LEU A 313 7.31 26.48 5.52
N GLY A 314 5.97 26.39 5.47
CA GLY A 314 5.08 27.10 4.56
C GLY A 314 4.78 28.56 4.89
N ARG A 315 5.37 29.14 5.96
CA ARG A 315 5.18 30.55 6.41
C ARG A 315 5.74 31.61 5.42
N LYS A 316 5.96 31.25 4.15
CA LYS A 316 6.75 31.96 3.13
C LYS A 316 5.91 32.76 2.12
N SER A 317 5.37 33.92 2.50
CA SER A 317 5.17 34.96 1.48
C SER A 317 6.13 36.13 1.62
N ASN A 318 6.61 36.49 2.83
CA ASN A 318 7.37 37.75 3.02
C ASN A 318 8.69 37.64 3.81
N ASN A 319 9.22 36.44 4.09
CA ASN A 319 10.42 36.30 4.93
C ASN A 319 11.69 35.92 4.11
N PRO A 320 12.73 36.77 4.05
CA PRO A 320 13.94 36.52 3.27
C PRO A 320 14.80 35.35 3.77
N ASN A 321 14.63 34.89 5.03
CA ASN A 321 15.40 33.78 5.62
C ASN A 321 14.69 32.42 5.48
N SER A 322 14.24 32.10 4.26
CA SER A 322 13.36 30.95 4.03
C SER A 322 14.14 29.62 4.09
N TRP A 323 14.08 28.91 5.23
CA TRP A 323 14.73 27.61 5.41
C TRP A 323 14.19 26.55 4.44
N GLN A 324 15.06 25.79 3.77
CA GLN A 324 14.67 24.60 3.03
C GLN A 324 15.46 23.40 3.57
N LEU A 325 14.75 22.38 4.03
CA LEU A 325 15.35 21.10 4.42
C LEU A 325 15.70 20.31 3.17
N GLU A 326 16.92 19.78 3.12
CA GLU A 326 17.37 18.88 2.05
C GLU A 326 17.30 17.42 2.52
N GLU A 327 18.03 17.12 3.59
CA GLU A 327 18.20 15.79 4.13
C GLU A 327 18.19 15.87 5.65
N VAL A 328 17.54 14.88 6.27
CA VAL A 328 17.57 14.73 7.73
C VAL A 328 18.08 13.34 8.05
N PHE A 329 19.11 13.28 8.88
CA PHE A 329 19.74 12.03 9.27
C PHE A 329 19.53 11.74 10.75
N PHE A 330 19.25 10.48 11.08
CA PHE A 330 19.35 9.97 12.42
C PHE A 330 20.70 9.31 12.63
N LYS A 331 21.48 9.83 13.59
CA LYS A 331 22.71 9.22 14.05
C LYS A 331 22.47 8.57 15.41
N SER A 332 22.39 7.25 15.39
CA SER A 332 22.30 6.36 16.53
C SER A 332 23.65 6.21 17.26
N SER A 333 23.60 5.85 18.54
CA SER A 333 24.80 5.51 19.31
C SER A 333 25.24 4.08 18.97
N PRO A 334 26.52 3.83 18.61
CA PRO A 334 27.03 2.49 18.37
C PRO A 334 26.81 1.56 19.58
N PRO A 335 26.50 0.26 19.34
CA PRO A 335 26.39 -0.74 20.41
C PRO A 335 27.62 -0.70 21.32
N ASN A 336 27.41 -0.66 22.63
CA ASN A 336 28.45 -0.80 23.66
C ASN A 336 29.59 0.25 23.67
N ARG A 337 29.50 1.36 22.91
CA ARG A 337 30.55 2.41 22.89
C ARG A 337 30.12 3.79 23.37
N TYR A 338 28.86 4.18 23.17
CA TYR A 338 28.40 5.54 23.44
C TYR A 338 27.09 5.55 24.21
N LEU A 339 26.99 6.45 25.20
CA LEU A 339 25.76 6.68 25.98
C LEU A 339 24.61 7.16 25.05
N PRO A 340 23.33 6.84 25.34
CA PRO A 340 22.17 7.33 24.58
C PRO A 340 22.13 8.86 24.37
N LYS A 341 22.80 9.61 25.26
CA LYS A 341 23.01 11.06 25.12
C LYS A 341 23.77 11.49 23.85
N TYR A 342 24.28 10.60 23.00
CA TYR A 342 24.94 11.01 21.75
C TYR A 342 24.09 10.78 20.50
N GLU A 343 22.89 10.21 20.66
CA GLU A 343 21.90 10.06 19.60
C GLU A 343 21.38 11.43 19.18
N ARG A 344 21.33 11.67 17.87
CA ARG A 344 20.94 12.98 17.33
C ARG A 344 20.27 12.90 15.97
N ILE A 345 19.39 13.86 15.71
CA ILE A 345 18.78 14.14 14.42
C ILE A 345 19.53 15.33 13.81
N THR A 346 20.17 15.15 12.67
CA THR A 346 20.93 16.18 11.96
C THR A 346 20.13 16.64 10.74
N MET A 347 19.77 17.92 10.70
CA MET A 347 18.98 18.55 9.64
C MET A 347 19.86 19.41 8.75
N HIS A 348 19.98 19.07 7.47
CA HIS A 348 20.73 19.84 6.48
C HIS A 348 19.83 20.91 5.84
N LEU A 349 20.36 22.13 5.76
CA LEU A 349 19.67 23.31 5.24
C LEU A 349 20.30 23.76 3.92
N ILE A 350 19.46 24.14 2.95
CA ILE A 350 19.89 24.81 1.72
C ILE A 350 19.33 26.23 1.67
N ASP A 351 20.15 27.15 1.14
CA ASP A 351 19.70 28.48 0.70
C ASP A 351 19.03 28.41 -0.69
N LYS A 352 17.75 28.81 -0.76
CA LYS A 352 16.93 28.86 -1.98
C LYS A 352 17.56 29.65 -3.12
N HIS A 353 18.36 30.68 -2.82
CA HIS A 353 18.90 31.59 -3.82
C HIS A 353 20.25 31.12 -4.39
N SER A 354 20.90 30.14 -3.76
CA SER A 354 22.26 29.71 -4.11
C SER A 354 22.36 28.67 -5.23
N ASN A 355 21.25 28.03 -5.63
CA ASN A 355 21.26 26.80 -6.44
C ASN A 355 20.30 26.80 -7.65
N GLU A 356 20.35 27.84 -8.49
CA GLU A 356 19.65 27.85 -9.78
C GLU A 356 20.06 26.70 -10.73
N ARG A 357 21.25 26.09 -10.54
CA ARG A 357 21.73 24.95 -11.36
C ARG A 357 21.21 23.58 -10.92
N ARG A 358 20.64 23.42 -9.72
CA ARG A 358 19.95 22.19 -9.26
C ARG A 358 18.43 22.32 -9.24
N ALA A 359 17.92 23.56 -9.28
CA ALA A 359 16.49 23.87 -9.30
C ALA A 359 15.74 23.32 -10.55
N THR A 360 16.46 22.86 -11.57
CA THR A 360 15.87 22.30 -12.78
C THR A 360 15.46 20.83 -12.66
N SER A 361 15.77 20.12 -11.56
CA SER A 361 15.50 18.67 -11.51
C SER A 361 14.76 18.12 -10.30
N ASN A 362 14.33 18.89 -9.29
CA ASN A 362 13.31 18.43 -8.32
C ASN A 362 12.82 19.54 -7.39
N ASN A 363 11.63 20.05 -7.67
CA ASN A 363 10.92 21.06 -6.87
C ASN A 363 10.08 20.40 -5.75
N SER A 364 10.52 19.25 -5.22
CA SER A 364 9.79 18.49 -4.20
C SER A 364 10.08 19.04 -2.80
N ASN A 365 9.03 19.35 -2.04
CA ASN A 365 9.17 19.66 -0.62
C ASN A 365 9.76 18.46 0.13
N PHE A 366 10.53 18.72 1.18
CA PHE A 366 11.01 17.66 2.06
C PHE A 366 9.82 17.00 2.76
N VAL A 367 9.82 15.66 2.80
CA VAL A 367 8.81 14.84 3.49
C VAL A 367 9.55 13.80 4.32
N PHE A 368 9.19 13.62 5.59
CA PHE A 368 9.67 12.51 6.41
C PHE A 368 9.04 11.19 5.97
N LEU A 369 9.75 10.08 6.18
CA LEU A 369 9.15 8.76 6.00
C LEU A 369 7.93 8.58 6.92
N PRO A 370 6.80 7.99 6.44
CA PRO A 370 5.57 7.86 7.22
C PRO A 370 5.74 7.15 8.58
N SER A 371 6.62 6.14 8.65
CA SER A 371 6.89 5.40 9.90
C SER A 371 7.89 6.07 10.84
N LEU A 372 8.10 7.40 10.74
CA LEU A 372 9.09 8.16 11.50
C LEU A 372 9.01 7.90 13.02
N SER A 373 7.80 7.94 13.58
CA SER A 373 7.58 7.71 15.01
C SER A 373 8.03 6.32 15.43
N LYS A 374 7.60 5.27 14.70
CA LYS A 374 8.01 3.87 14.94
C LYS A 374 9.52 3.68 14.84
N LEU A 375 10.17 4.41 13.94
CA LEU A 375 11.63 4.36 13.78
C LEU A 375 12.37 4.92 14.99
N LEU A 376 11.87 6.01 15.57
CA LEU A 376 12.55 6.79 16.61
C LEU A 376 12.11 6.45 18.05
N GLN A 377 10.92 5.87 18.23
CA GLN A 377 10.29 5.58 19.54
C GLN A 377 10.64 4.21 20.13
N THR A 378 11.42 3.37 19.46
CA THR A 378 11.83 2.07 20.02
C THR A 378 12.52 2.25 21.39
N GLU A 379 11.88 1.74 22.43
CA GLU A 379 12.35 1.81 23.81
C GLU A 379 13.78 1.26 23.94
N THR A 380 14.59 2.01 24.67
CA THR A 380 15.93 1.64 25.13
C THR A 380 15.89 0.34 25.91
N HIS A 381 16.69 -0.67 25.51
CA HIS A 381 17.58 -1.49 26.38
C HIS A 381 18.15 -2.78 25.75
N VAL A 382 18.15 -2.95 24.41
CA VAL A 382 18.93 -4.04 23.77
C VAL A 382 19.77 -3.48 22.62
N ALA A 383 21.05 -3.89 22.59
CA ALA A 383 22.17 -3.26 21.92
C ALA A 383 22.16 -3.23 20.37
N ASN A 384 21.01 -3.31 19.68
CA ASN A 384 20.97 -3.42 18.23
C ASN A 384 20.10 -2.33 17.59
N GLN A 385 20.73 -1.41 16.87
CA GLN A 385 20.08 -0.37 16.02
C GLN A 385 19.15 -0.97 14.94
N THR A 386 19.21 -2.28 14.72
CA THR A 386 18.35 -3.00 13.79
C THR A 386 16.90 -3.13 14.26
N THR A 387 16.56 -2.82 15.52
CA THR A 387 15.19 -3.01 16.02
C THR A 387 14.16 -2.12 15.34
N GLY A 388 14.39 -0.81 15.20
CA GLY A 388 13.43 0.12 14.58
C GLY A 388 13.22 -0.15 13.08
N VAL A 389 14.31 -0.33 12.32
CA VAL A 389 14.25 -0.68 10.89
C VAL A 389 13.58 -2.04 10.69
N LYS A 390 13.93 -3.04 11.50
CA LYS A 390 13.32 -4.37 11.45
C LYS A 390 11.81 -4.31 11.72
N THR A 391 11.37 -3.53 12.72
CA THR A 391 9.94 -3.33 13.00
C THR A 391 9.19 -2.70 11.82
N ILE A 392 9.79 -1.73 11.13
CA ILE A 392 9.18 -1.14 9.94
C ILE A 392 9.09 -2.17 8.81
N VAL A 393 10.15 -2.92 8.58
CA VAL A 393 10.17 -3.98 7.56
C VAL A 393 9.16 -5.08 7.88
N ASP A 394 9.03 -5.47 9.15
CA ASP A 394 8.00 -6.39 9.62
C ASP A 394 6.60 -5.86 9.31
N ASN A 395 6.33 -4.58 9.59
CA ASN A 395 5.06 -3.94 9.25
C ASN A 395 4.82 -3.87 7.73
N MET A 396 5.85 -3.66 6.93
CA MET A 396 5.76 -3.67 5.46
C MET A 396 5.42 -5.08 4.93
N ILE A 397 6.03 -6.12 5.51
CA ILE A 397 5.74 -7.52 5.19
C ILE A 397 4.30 -7.86 5.59
N CYS A 398 3.87 -7.50 6.81
CA CYS A 398 2.49 -7.69 7.26
C CYS A 398 1.50 -6.99 6.33
N THR A 399 1.76 -5.72 5.98
CA THR A 399 0.92 -4.97 5.02
C THR A 399 0.89 -5.65 3.65
N THR A 400 2.00 -6.25 3.20
CA THR A 400 2.04 -7.02 1.94
C THR A 400 1.10 -8.23 2.02
N TRP A 401 1.13 -8.99 3.12
CA TRP A 401 0.24 -10.15 3.32
C TRP A 401 -1.22 -9.76 3.47
N GLU A 402 -1.51 -8.70 4.23
CA GLU A 402 -2.87 -8.17 4.39
C GLU A 402 -3.45 -7.71 3.05
N CYS A 403 -2.66 -7.06 2.20
CA CYS A 403 -3.10 -6.63 0.88
C CYS A 403 -3.32 -7.83 -0.06
N LEU A 404 -2.43 -8.83 -0.04
CA LEU A 404 -2.62 -10.05 -0.81
C LEU A 404 -3.91 -10.79 -0.43
N LEU A 405 -4.17 -10.92 0.88
CA LEU A 405 -5.40 -11.54 1.37
C LEU A 405 -6.63 -10.72 0.96
N ARG A 406 -6.58 -9.40 1.09
CA ARG A 406 -7.69 -8.49 0.71
C ARG A 406 -8.05 -8.69 -0.76
N ASP A 407 -7.04 -8.85 -1.61
CA ASP A 407 -7.19 -9.04 -3.05
C ASP A 407 -7.46 -10.52 -3.42
N GLY A 408 -7.79 -11.36 -2.42
CA GLY A 408 -8.26 -12.74 -2.59
C GLY A 408 -7.17 -13.79 -2.75
N TYR A 409 -5.90 -13.47 -2.46
CA TYR A 409 -4.78 -14.40 -2.55
C TYR A 409 -4.24 -14.83 -1.18
N TYR A 410 -4.24 -16.14 -0.94
CA TYR A 410 -3.68 -16.72 0.29
C TYR A 410 -2.29 -17.30 0.07
N VAL A 411 -1.38 -16.89 0.95
CA VAL A 411 -0.03 -17.44 1.06
C VAL A 411 -0.01 -18.32 2.31
N ASP A 412 0.27 -19.62 2.18
CA ASP A 412 0.46 -20.48 3.36
C ASP A 412 1.75 -20.12 4.11
N GLU A 413 1.87 -20.56 5.37
CA GLU A 413 3.00 -20.25 6.24
C GLU A 413 4.36 -20.62 5.64
N ARG A 414 4.48 -21.79 4.98
CA ARG A 414 5.74 -22.20 4.34
C ARG A 414 6.15 -21.23 3.24
N ARG A 415 5.20 -20.79 2.41
CA ARG A 415 5.45 -19.77 1.38
C ARG A 415 5.69 -18.38 1.98
N LYS A 416 5.00 -18.01 3.07
CA LYS A 416 5.25 -16.75 3.80
C LYS A 416 6.67 -16.70 4.35
N GLU A 417 7.19 -17.79 4.89
CA GLU A 417 8.58 -17.88 5.36
C GLU A 417 9.58 -17.69 4.21
N LEU A 418 9.38 -18.41 3.10
CA LEU A 418 10.26 -18.35 1.93
C LEU A 418 10.26 -16.96 1.25
N LEU A 419 9.08 -16.43 0.96
CA LEU A 419 8.93 -15.12 0.33
C LEU A 419 9.25 -13.99 1.31
N GLY A 420 8.88 -14.14 2.58
CA GLY A 420 9.12 -13.15 3.64
C GLY A 420 10.60 -12.88 3.86
N LEU A 421 11.47 -13.89 3.74
CA LEU A 421 12.92 -13.68 3.81
C LEU A 421 13.44 -12.77 2.68
N GLU A 422 12.94 -12.98 1.47
CA GLU A 422 13.37 -12.22 0.28
C GLU A 422 12.77 -10.81 0.27
N LEU A 423 11.49 -10.67 0.67
CA LEU A 423 10.84 -9.37 0.88
C LEU A 423 11.52 -8.58 1.99
N ARG A 424 11.94 -9.22 3.08
CA ARG A 424 12.69 -8.59 4.16
C ARG A 424 13.99 -7.97 3.64
N LYS A 425 14.82 -8.74 2.94
CA LYS A 425 16.07 -8.24 2.35
C LYS A 425 15.81 -7.10 1.36
N PHE A 426 14.77 -7.22 0.54
CA PHE A 426 14.36 -6.17 -0.40
C PHE A 426 14.00 -4.87 0.33
N TYR A 427 13.09 -4.92 1.29
CA TYR A 427 12.65 -3.75 2.06
C TYR A 427 13.75 -3.15 2.92
N GLU A 428 14.55 -3.97 3.61
CA GLU A 428 15.73 -3.53 4.37
C GLU A 428 16.72 -2.79 3.46
N SER A 429 17.01 -3.36 2.28
CA SER A 429 17.92 -2.73 1.33
C SER A 429 17.40 -1.39 0.81
N GLY A 430 16.07 -1.25 0.67
CA GLY A 430 15.45 -0.03 0.17
C GLY A 430 15.40 1.10 1.19
N LEU A 431 15.24 0.77 2.46
CA LEU A 431 15.30 1.72 3.57
C LEU A 431 16.74 2.16 3.91
N MET A 432 17.71 1.26 3.72
CA MET A 432 19.11 1.50 4.08
C MET A 432 19.98 1.91 2.89
N ALA A 433 19.54 1.71 1.65
CA ALA A 433 20.25 2.05 0.41
C ALA A 433 21.74 1.62 0.37
N GLY A 434 22.06 0.44 0.91
CA GLY A 434 23.44 -0.08 0.96
C GLY A 434 24.36 0.63 1.96
N ARG A 435 23.82 1.38 2.92
CA ARG A 435 24.58 1.97 4.03
C ARG A 435 24.97 0.88 5.03
N ASP A 436 26.27 0.74 5.29
CA ASP A 436 26.77 -0.05 6.41
C ASP A 436 26.11 0.44 7.71
N GLY A 437 25.84 -0.45 8.67
CA GLY A 437 25.21 -0.11 9.97
C GLY A 437 25.96 0.93 10.83
N SER A 438 27.05 1.52 10.32
CA SER A 438 27.79 2.64 10.90
C SER A 438 27.41 4.01 10.32
N MET A 439 26.69 4.06 9.19
CA MET A 439 26.27 5.29 8.54
C MET A 439 24.94 5.81 9.13
N PRO A 440 24.75 7.14 9.22
CA PRO A 440 23.49 7.72 9.66
C PRO A 440 22.32 7.28 8.78
N LEU A 441 21.16 7.02 9.40
CA LEU A 441 19.94 6.65 8.71
C LEU A 441 19.28 7.89 8.11
N LEU A 442 18.83 7.84 6.85
CA LEU A 442 18.12 8.94 6.21
C LEU A 442 16.63 8.90 6.61
N LEU A 443 16.10 10.01 7.13
CA LEU A 443 14.72 10.11 7.61
C LEU A 443 13.74 10.61 6.54
N ASN A 444 14.23 10.98 5.36
CA ASN A 444 13.42 11.40 4.22
C ASN A 444 12.51 10.25 3.76
N GLY A 445 11.34 10.57 3.21
CA GLY A 445 10.54 9.63 2.42
C GLY A 445 11.33 9.26 1.16
N HIS A 446 11.94 8.08 1.17
CA HIS A 446 12.71 7.54 0.05
C HIS A 446 12.78 6.03 0.15
N PHE A 447 12.64 5.34 -0.98
CA PHE A 447 12.88 3.91 -1.07
C PHE A 447 13.77 3.59 -2.27
N GLN A 448 15.02 3.19 -2.01
CA GLN A 448 16.02 2.91 -3.05
C GLN A 448 16.67 1.54 -2.80
N PRO A 449 16.07 0.45 -3.29
CA PRO A 449 16.58 -0.90 -3.06
C PRO A 449 17.96 -1.09 -3.69
N THR A 450 18.82 -1.83 -2.99
CA THR A 450 20.10 -2.34 -3.51
C THR A 450 20.08 -3.86 -3.64
N TYR A 451 19.09 -4.53 -3.04
CA TYR A 451 18.81 -5.94 -3.22
C TYR A 451 17.79 -6.14 -4.35
N SER A 452 18.14 -6.92 -5.36
CA SER A 452 17.20 -7.27 -6.44
C SER A 452 16.28 -8.40 -5.99
N LEU A 453 14.97 -8.14 -5.94
CA LEU A 453 13.96 -9.16 -5.69
C LEU A 453 13.70 -9.94 -6.98
N SER A 454 14.10 -11.21 -7.01
CA SER A 454 13.84 -12.07 -8.15
C SER A 454 13.31 -13.45 -7.77
N LEU A 455 12.20 -13.85 -8.39
CA LEU A 455 11.49 -15.09 -8.08
C LEU A 455 11.28 -15.94 -9.34
N TYR A 456 11.37 -17.25 -9.21
CA TYR A 456 10.89 -18.23 -10.18
C TYR A 456 9.77 -19.04 -9.54
N LEU A 457 8.54 -18.81 -9.97
CA LEU A 457 7.34 -19.47 -9.47
C LEU A 457 6.97 -20.62 -10.39
N HIS A 458 6.98 -21.85 -9.91
CA HIS A 458 6.55 -23.02 -10.69
C HIS A 458 5.47 -23.85 -10.00
N GLY A 459 4.73 -24.64 -10.78
CA GLY A 459 3.65 -25.49 -10.28
C GLY A 459 2.65 -25.80 -11.38
N THR A 460 1.62 -26.57 -11.08
CA THR A 460 0.61 -26.96 -12.09
C THR A 460 -0.18 -25.75 -12.62
N ALA A 461 -0.79 -25.91 -13.80
CA ALA A 461 -1.73 -24.93 -14.32
C ALA A 461 -2.88 -24.73 -13.32
N GLY A 462 -3.28 -23.48 -13.08
CA GLY A 462 -4.32 -23.16 -12.08
C GLY A 462 -3.84 -23.10 -10.62
N ALA A 463 -2.56 -23.38 -10.32
CA ALA A 463 -2.03 -23.27 -8.95
C ALA A 463 -1.99 -21.84 -8.37
N GLY A 464 -2.34 -20.81 -9.16
CA GLY A 464 -2.41 -19.42 -8.70
C GLY A 464 -1.12 -18.61 -8.86
N LYS A 465 -0.17 -19.05 -9.70
CA LYS A 465 1.09 -18.31 -9.97
C LYS A 465 0.85 -16.90 -10.53
N SER A 466 0.08 -16.81 -11.62
CA SER A 466 -0.23 -15.53 -12.27
C SER A 466 -1.10 -14.65 -11.36
N SER A 467 -1.97 -15.25 -10.52
CA SER A 467 -2.73 -14.53 -9.49
C SER A 467 -1.83 -13.90 -8.41
N LEU A 468 -0.81 -14.64 -7.93
CA LEU A 468 0.19 -14.09 -7.00
C LEU A 468 0.90 -12.88 -7.63
N VAL A 469 1.35 -13.00 -8.88
CA VAL A 469 2.02 -11.92 -9.60
C VAL A 469 1.13 -10.69 -9.78
N ARG A 470 -0.15 -10.88 -10.11
CA ARG A 470 -1.11 -9.78 -10.26
C ARG A 470 -1.36 -9.05 -8.95
N ASN A 471 -1.45 -9.77 -7.83
CA ASN A 471 -1.81 -9.20 -6.53
C ASN A 471 -0.60 -8.72 -5.71
N ILE A 472 0.62 -9.21 -5.97
CA ILE A 472 1.82 -8.77 -5.23
C ILE A 472 2.25 -7.35 -5.60
N VAL A 473 1.99 -6.91 -6.85
CA VAL A 473 2.31 -5.56 -7.32
C VAL A 473 1.61 -4.48 -6.49
N PRO A 474 0.27 -4.46 -6.37
CA PRO A 474 -0.41 -3.49 -5.52
C PRO A 474 -0.08 -3.68 -4.03
N ALA A 475 0.20 -4.90 -3.57
CA ALA A 475 0.60 -5.16 -2.19
C ALA A 475 1.96 -4.51 -1.82
N ILE A 476 2.98 -4.63 -2.68
CA ILE A 476 4.27 -3.96 -2.50
C ILE A 476 4.09 -2.44 -2.58
N ASN A 477 3.28 -1.96 -3.53
CA ASN A 477 2.99 -0.53 -3.66
C ASN A 477 2.38 0.04 -2.37
N ALA A 478 1.36 -0.63 -1.83
CA ALA A 478 0.70 -0.25 -0.59
C ALA A 478 1.66 -0.27 0.62
N ALA A 479 2.52 -1.29 0.72
CA ALA A 479 3.49 -1.40 1.80
C ALA A 479 4.51 -0.24 1.78
N ILE A 480 5.06 0.10 0.61
CA ILE A 480 6.02 1.20 0.46
C ILE A 480 5.34 2.55 0.71
N ALA A 481 4.17 2.77 0.11
CA ALA A 481 3.44 4.03 0.25
C ALA A 481 3.04 4.31 1.70
N LYS A 482 2.56 3.29 2.42
CA LYS A 482 2.12 3.40 3.82
C LYS A 482 3.26 3.63 4.80
N HIS A 483 4.44 3.06 4.55
CA HIS A 483 5.49 3.00 5.56
C HIS A 483 6.74 3.82 5.26
N CYS A 484 7.03 4.11 3.99
CA CYS A 484 8.35 4.58 3.57
C CYS A 484 8.29 5.77 2.60
N ASP A 485 7.72 5.58 1.41
CA ASP A 485 7.72 6.58 0.34
C ASP A 485 6.34 6.66 -0.31
N PRO A 486 5.49 7.63 0.10
CA PRO A 486 4.11 7.75 -0.39
C PRO A 486 4.01 8.17 -1.87
N GLU A 487 5.08 8.72 -2.45
CA GLU A 487 5.12 9.15 -3.86
C GLU A 487 5.61 8.04 -4.80
N LEU A 488 6.29 7.04 -4.25
CA LEU A 488 6.84 5.95 -5.05
C LEU A 488 5.72 5.02 -5.56
N LEU A 489 5.81 4.69 -6.84
CA LEU A 489 4.83 3.85 -7.52
C LEU A 489 5.53 2.62 -8.09
N VAL A 490 4.88 1.48 -7.96
CA VAL A 490 5.26 0.23 -8.62
C VAL A 490 4.54 0.13 -9.96
N ARG A 491 5.31 -0.05 -11.04
CA ARG A 491 4.80 -0.16 -12.42
C ARG A 491 4.89 -1.60 -12.89
N PHE A 492 3.92 -2.07 -13.65
CA PHE A 492 3.87 -3.46 -14.10
C PHE A 492 4.20 -3.59 -15.59
N VAL A 493 5.07 -4.54 -15.90
CA VAL A 493 5.42 -4.98 -17.25
C VAL A 493 5.24 -6.48 -17.32
N LYS A 494 4.42 -6.96 -18.24
CA LYS A 494 4.20 -8.38 -18.49
C LYS A 494 4.76 -8.76 -19.85
N GLN A 495 5.48 -9.88 -19.91
CA GLN A 495 6.02 -10.45 -21.13
C GLN A 495 5.78 -11.96 -21.15
N ASN A 496 5.07 -12.44 -22.17
CA ASN A 496 4.90 -13.88 -22.39
C ASN A 496 6.18 -14.44 -23.06
N LEU A 497 6.71 -15.53 -22.54
CA LEU A 497 7.90 -16.20 -23.05
C LEU A 497 7.56 -17.25 -24.12
N ASN A 498 6.36 -17.83 -24.06
CA ASN A 498 5.91 -18.89 -24.97
C ASN A 498 5.42 -18.34 -26.30
N LYS A 499 6.34 -17.88 -27.12
CA LYS A 499 6.08 -17.53 -28.52
C LYS A 499 7.26 -17.98 -29.37
N PRO A 500 7.10 -18.07 -30.71
CA PRO A 500 8.20 -18.44 -31.58
C PRO A 500 9.44 -17.59 -31.24
N PHE A 501 10.59 -18.24 -31.06
CA PHE A 501 11.81 -17.60 -30.51
C PHE A 501 12.20 -16.32 -31.26
N LYS A 502 12.07 -16.31 -32.59
CA LYS A 502 12.33 -15.11 -33.41
C LYS A 502 11.42 -13.93 -33.07
N THR A 503 10.15 -14.20 -32.77
CA THR A 503 9.19 -13.18 -32.32
C THR A 503 9.57 -12.65 -30.95
N LEU A 504 9.90 -13.54 -30.00
CA LEU A 504 10.37 -13.14 -28.67
C LEU A 504 11.63 -12.28 -28.73
N GLN A 505 12.61 -12.70 -29.55
CA GLN A 505 13.84 -11.94 -29.78
C GLN A 505 13.53 -10.54 -30.32
N LEU A 506 12.65 -10.43 -31.32
CA LEU A 506 12.26 -9.15 -31.93
C LEU A 506 11.55 -8.18 -30.96
N GLU A 507 10.82 -8.69 -29.97
CA GLU A 507 10.18 -7.90 -28.92
C GLU A 507 11.16 -7.43 -27.83
N MET A 508 12.22 -8.22 -27.57
CA MET A 508 13.23 -7.91 -26.56
C MET A 508 14.37 -7.02 -27.09
N ASP A 509 14.47 -6.86 -28.42
CA ASP A 509 15.54 -6.12 -29.09
C ASP A 509 15.33 -4.60 -29.01
N LEU A 510 16.22 -3.92 -28.26
CA LEU A 510 16.31 -2.45 -28.23
C LEU A 510 16.60 -1.86 -29.62
N ARG A 511 15.67 -1.06 -30.13
CA ARG A 511 15.77 -0.40 -31.44
C ARG A 511 16.32 1.01 -31.27
N ALA A 512 16.98 1.53 -32.29
CA ALA A 512 17.62 2.85 -32.25
C ALA A 512 16.66 4.03 -32.47
N ASN A 513 15.35 3.79 -32.49
CA ASN A 513 14.34 4.78 -32.90
C ASN A 513 13.67 5.43 -31.68
N ASN A 514 13.26 6.69 -31.81
CA ASN A 514 12.57 7.44 -30.75
C ASN A 514 11.19 6.87 -30.34
N ASN A 515 10.66 5.92 -31.11
CA ASN A 515 9.42 5.21 -30.84
C ASN A 515 9.68 3.72 -30.54
N ASP A 516 10.80 3.38 -29.89
CA ASP A 516 11.11 1.99 -29.54
C ASP A 516 10.13 1.46 -28.48
N LEU A 517 9.32 0.47 -28.88
CA LEU A 517 8.36 -0.26 -28.04
C LEU A 517 8.90 -1.63 -27.59
N SER A 518 10.22 -1.85 -27.69
CA SER A 518 10.85 -3.04 -27.12
C SER A 518 10.60 -3.14 -25.62
N VAL A 519 10.52 -4.37 -25.10
CA VAL A 519 10.31 -4.63 -23.66
C VAL A 519 11.35 -3.89 -22.80
N MET A 520 12.58 -3.80 -23.29
CA MET A 520 13.67 -3.08 -22.64
C MET A 520 13.45 -1.57 -22.58
N SER A 521 13.02 -0.95 -23.69
CA SER A 521 12.65 0.47 -23.74
C SER A 521 11.48 0.76 -22.80
N ILE A 522 10.50 -0.15 -22.75
CA ILE A 522 9.35 -0.07 -21.85
C ILE A 522 9.79 -0.08 -20.39
N ILE A 523 10.62 -1.05 -19.99
CA ILE A 523 11.13 -1.16 -18.62
C ILE A 523 11.88 0.13 -18.24
N GLN A 524 12.75 0.64 -19.11
CA GLN A 524 13.53 1.85 -18.85
C GLN A 524 12.65 3.11 -18.78
N GLY A 525 11.74 3.28 -19.73
CA GLY A 525 10.82 4.43 -19.78
C GLY A 525 9.86 4.48 -18.59
N ARG A 526 9.45 3.32 -18.06
CA ARG A 526 8.53 3.25 -16.92
C ARG A 526 9.10 3.71 -15.59
N ARG A 527 10.42 3.87 -15.52
CA ARG A 527 11.10 4.36 -14.33
C ARG A 527 10.82 5.83 -14.08
N MET A 528 10.59 6.64 -15.10
CA MET A 528 10.33 8.07 -14.94
C MET A 528 8.99 8.47 -15.55
N THR A 529 8.21 9.25 -14.80
CA THR A 529 6.95 9.81 -15.29
C THR A 529 6.85 11.27 -14.91
N LEU A 530 6.01 12.05 -15.62
CA LEU A 530 5.71 13.44 -15.25
C LEU A 530 5.03 13.55 -13.88
N ALA A 531 4.47 12.45 -13.38
CA ALA A 531 3.71 12.39 -12.14
C ALA A 531 4.57 12.12 -10.89
N GLN A 532 5.89 11.95 -11.04
CA GLN A 532 6.80 11.65 -9.92
C GLN A 532 8.05 12.52 -10.00
N SER A 533 8.50 12.99 -8.85
CA SER A 533 9.79 13.67 -8.67
C SER A 533 10.98 12.69 -8.69
N LYS A 534 10.74 11.40 -8.49
CA LYS A 534 11.79 10.37 -8.41
C LYS A 534 11.48 9.17 -9.30
N PRO A 535 12.50 8.43 -9.74
CA PRO A 535 12.27 7.18 -10.47
C PRO A 535 11.50 6.16 -9.62
N GLY A 536 10.47 5.55 -10.20
CA GLY A 536 9.67 4.50 -9.56
C GLY A 536 10.26 3.09 -9.69
N LEU A 537 9.58 2.10 -9.08
CA LEU A 537 9.93 0.68 -9.22
C LEU A 537 9.23 0.07 -10.44
N VAL A 538 9.88 -0.92 -11.06
CA VAL A 538 9.30 -1.67 -12.19
C VAL A 538 9.24 -3.15 -11.85
N PHE A 539 8.05 -3.72 -11.83
CA PHE A 539 7.79 -5.13 -11.68
C PHE A 539 7.64 -5.78 -13.06
N VAL A 540 8.50 -6.75 -13.37
CA VAL A 540 8.56 -7.45 -14.65
C VAL A 540 8.14 -8.91 -14.45
N ALA A 541 6.97 -9.25 -14.99
CA ALA A 541 6.44 -10.60 -15.02
C ALA A 541 6.78 -11.29 -16.34
N LEU A 542 7.57 -12.35 -16.28
CA LEU A 542 7.96 -13.18 -17.41
C LEU A 542 7.17 -14.50 -17.35
N GLU A 543 6.15 -14.64 -18.19
CA GLU A 543 5.21 -15.76 -18.11
C GLU A 543 5.49 -16.84 -19.17
N GLU A 544 5.87 -18.01 -18.70
CA GLU A 544 5.97 -19.25 -19.46
C GLU A 544 4.66 -20.03 -19.30
N MET A 545 3.89 -20.14 -20.39
CA MET A 545 2.59 -20.82 -20.43
C MET A 545 2.78 -22.35 -20.54
N PRO A 546 1.74 -23.17 -20.32
CA PRO A 546 1.80 -24.56 -20.78
C PRO A 546 1.77 -24.57 -22.31
N SER A 547 2.59 -25.42 -22.94
CA SER A 547 2.33 -25.81 -24.31
C SER A 547 1.23 -26.87 -24.30
N ASN A 548 0.19 -26.70 -25.11
CA ASN A 548 -0.88 -27.69 -25.28
C ASN A 548 -0.42 -28.92 -26.10
N VAL A 549 0.89 -29.05 -26.38
CA VAL A 549 1.48 -30.13 -27.18
C VAL A 549 2.18 -31.11 -26.23
N GLU A 550 1.76 -32.38 -26.23
CA GLU A 550 2.48 -33.46 -25.54
C GLU A 550 3.95 -33.49 -25.99
N GLY A 551 4.88 -33.48 -25.01
CA GLY A 551 6.33 -33.50 -25.29
C GLY A 551 6.95 -32.15 -25.66
N ALA A 552 6.24 -31.03 -25.48
CA ALA A 552 6.79 -29.72 -25.73
C ALA A 552 7.95 -29.37 -24.78
N ASP A 553 9.12 -29.15 -25.36
CA ASP A 553 10.26 -28.51 -24.72
C ASP A 553 10.00 -26.99 -24.64
N PRO A 554 9.89 -26.39 -23.44
CA PRO A 554 9.74 -24.95 -23.29
C PRO A 554 10.94 -24.13 -23.82
N ASN A 555 12.03 -24.81 -24.18
CA ASN A 555 13.28 -24.23 -24.63
C ASN A 555 13.83 -23.21 -23.62
N GLN A 556 13.72 -23.55 -22.32
CA GLN A 556 14.12 -22.69 -21.21
C GLN A 556 15.58 -22.23 -21.35
N GLY A 557 16.45 -23.08 -21.89
CA GLY A 557 17.85 -22.76 -22.14
C GLY A 557 18.02 -21.57 -23.08
N GLU A 558 17.41 -21.59 -24.27
CA GLU A 558 17.53 -20.49 -25.24
C GLU A 558 16.82 -19.23 -24.76
N VAL A 559 15.66 -19.35 -24.12
CA VAL A 559 14.95 -18.21 -23.53
C VAL A 559 15.79 -17.55 -22.44
N SER A 560 16.39 -18.33 -21.55
CA SER A 560 17.27 -17.83 -20.47
C SER A 560 18.53 -17.17 -21.03
N LYS A 561 19.13 -17.73 -22.09
CA LYS A 561 20.25 -17.11 -22.82
C LYS A 561 19.84 -15.76 -23.43
N LEU A 562 18.67 -15.70 -24.06
CA LEU A 562 18.13 -14.47 -24.66
C LEU A 562 17.90 -13.39 -23.59
N LEU A 563 17.24 -13.73 -22.47
CA LEU A 563 17.04 -12.82 -21.34
C LEU A 563 18.38 -12.33 -20.78
N SER A 564 19.32 -13.26 -20.53
CA SER A 564 20.67 -12.96 -20.05
C SER A 564 21.39 -11.95 -20.97
N MET A 565 21.30 -12.16 -22.29
CA MET A 565 21.89 -11.29 -23.29
C MET A 565 21.24 -9.91 -23.34
N ARG A 566 19.90 -9.84 -23.37
CA ARG A 566 19.20 -8.56 -23.53
C ARG A 566 19.22 -7.73 -22.26
N PHE A 567 19.05 -8.33 -21.10
CA PHE A 567 19.09 -7.60 -19.82
C PHE A 567 20.50 -7.12 -19.44
N SER A 568 21.56 -7.79 -19.89
CA SER A 568 22.93 -7.27 -19.78
C SER A 568 23.27 -6.14 -20.77
N GLY A 569 22.38 -5.85 -21.73
CA GLY A 569 22.60 -4.84 -22.76
C GLY A 569 23.56 -5.28 -23.88
N ARG A 570 23.77 -6.59 -24.06
CA ARG A 570 24.60 -7.15 -25.13
C ARG A 570 23.85 -7.18 -26.47
N LYS A 571 24.55 -6.82 -27.55
CA LYS A 571 24.08 -6.93 -28.94
C LYS A 571 24.76 -8.11 -29.65
N GLY A 572 24.06 -8.76 -30.57
CA GLY A 572 24.56 -9.89 -31.38
C GLY A 572 23.87 -11.23 -31.06
N ASP A 573 24.22 -12.28 -31.81
CA ASP A 573 23.78 -13.67 -31.58
C ASP A 573 24.80 -14.43 -30.70
N PHE A 574 24.33 -15.44 -29.97
CA PHE A 574 25.18 -16.32 -29.16
C PHE A 574 26.02 -17.20 -30.09
N LYS A 575 27.27 -16.80 -30.38
CA LYS A 575 28.20 -17.70 -31.07
C LYS A 575 28.77 -18.69 -30.04
N GLU A 576 28.32 -19.94 -30.12
CA GLU A 576 28.98 -21.04 -29.44
C GLU A 576 30.38 -21.20 -30.05
N GLY A 577 31.40 -20.75 -29.32
CA GLY A 577 32.80 -20.86 -29.71
C GLY A 577 33.51 -19.51 -29.78
N GLY A 578 34.24 -19.18 -28.71
CA GLY A 578 35.53 -18.47 -28.67
C GLY A 578 35.75 -17.14 -29.41
N GLY A 579 34.78 -16.59 -30.13
CA GLY A 579 34.95 -15.41 -30.98
C GLY A 579 34.33 -14.16 -30.37
N ASN A 580 35.19 -13.18 -30.02
CA ASN A 580 34.88 -11.81 -29.59
C ASN A 580 33.53 -11.63 -28.88
N ILE A 581 33.57 -11.80 -27.54
CA ILE A 581 32.49 -11.44 -26.62
C ILE A 581 31.99 -10.02 -26.97
N PRO A 582 30.71 -9.83 -27.33
CA PRO A 582 30.19 -8.51 -27.68
C PRO A 582 30.39 -7.53 -26.52
N ARG A 583 30.89 -6.33 -26.81
CA ARG A 583 31.17 -5.30 -25.80
C ARG A 583 29.89 -4.96 -25.00
N ASN A 584 29.96 -5.15 -23.68
CA ASN A 584 28.91 -4.73 -22.75
C ASN A 584 28.72 -3.21 -22.83
N SER A 585 27.49 -2.76 -23.08
CA SER A 585 27.09 -1.39 -22.84
C SER A 585 26.38 -1.35 -21.49
N ALA A 586 27.12 -1.19 -20.39
CA ALA A 586 26.54 -1.04 -19.04
C ALA A 586 25.49 0.08 -18.96
N LYS A 587 25.59 1.09 -19.84
CA LYS A 587 24.61 2.18 -19.96
C LYS A 587 23.26 1.80 -20.61
N ARG A 588 23.15 0.60 -21.21
CA ARG A 588 21.93 0.12 -21.90
C ARG A 588 21.30 -1.12 -21.24
N GLY A 589 22.08 -1.86 -20.45
CA GLY A 589 21.57 -3.01 -19.69
C GLY A 589 20.77 -2.57 -18.47
N ILE A 590 19.95 -3.49 -17.95
CA ILE A 590 19.17 -3.33 -16.72
C ILE A 590 19.64 -4.28 -15.61
N SER A 591 20.70 -5.06 -15.86
CA SER A 591 21.12 -6.18 -15.01
C SER A 591 21.55 -5.80 -13.60
N GLY A 592 22.04 -4.58 -13.38
CA GLY A 592 22.51 -4.11 -12.06
C GLY A 592 21.48 -3.25 -11.32
N ASP A 593 20.24 -3.20 -11.78
CA ASP A 593 19.24 -2.27 -11.27
C ASP A 593 18.24 -2.94 -10.33
N ALA A 594 18.47 -2.78 -9.03
CA ALA A 594 17.61 -3.34 -7.99
C ALA A 594 16.23 -2.67 -7.89
N THR A 595 15.97 -1.58 -8.62
CA THR A 595 14.62 -1.00 -8.74
C THR A 595 13.69 -1.82 -9.65
N ILE A 596 14.23 -2.86 -10.28
CA ILE A 596 13.51 -3.80 -11.15
C ILE A 596 13.28 -5.11 -10.39
N ILE A 597 12.02 -5.42 -10.12
CA ILE A 597 11.59 -6.67 -9.51
C ILE A 597 11.26 -7.65 -10.63
N THR A 598 11.85 -8.85 -10.64
CA THR A 598 11.63 -9.84 -11.70
C THR A 598 10.96 -11.10 -11.18
N VAL A 599 9.85 -11.50 -11.80
CA VAL A 599 9.18 -12.77 -11.49
C VAL A 599 8.96 -13.58 -12.74
N LEU A 600 9.50 -14.79 -12.76
CA LEU A 600 9.23 -15.79 -13.78
C LEU A 600 8.10 -16.70 -13.29
N THR A 601 7.09 -16.95 -14.11
CA THR A 601 6.04 -17.94 -13.80
C THR A 601 6.07 -19.04 -14.83
N SER A 602 6.15 -20.30 -14.39
CA SER A 602 6.26 -21.46 -15.28
C SER A 602 5.43 -22.64 -14.79
N ASN A 603 5.08 -23.56 -15.67
CA ASN A 603 4.54 -24.86 -15.27
C ASN A 603 5.63 -25.92 -15.06
N TYR A 604 6.88 -25.60 -15.38
CA TYR A 604 8.00 -26.52 -15.37
C TYR A 604 9.00 -26.13 -14.28
N HIS A 605 9.73 -27.12 -13.76
CA HIS A 605 10.87 -26.85 -12.88
C HIS A 605 11.94 -26.09 -13.66
N LEU A 606 12.62 -25.16 -13.00
CA LEU A 606 13.72 -24.43 -13.61
C LEU A 606 14.90 -25.36 -13.83
N GLU A 607 15.31 -25.53 -15.08
CA GLU A 607 16.47 -26.36 -15.40
C GLU A 607 17.78 -25.72 -14.89
N LYS A 608 18.74 -26.56 -14.49
CA LYS A 608 20.04 -26.11 -13.97
C LYS A 608 20.81 -25.21 -14.96
N PRO A 609 20.93 -25.54 -16.27
CA PRO A 609 21.61 -24.66 -17.22
C PRO A 609 20.92 -23.30 -17.38
N SER A 610 19.59 -23.28 -17.30
CA SER A 610 18.77 -22.05 -17.35
C SER A 610 19.00 -21.19 -16.11
N LEU A 611 19.01 -21.80 -14.92
CA LEU A 611 19.36 -21.13 -13.67
C LEU A 611 20.77 -20.51 -13.73
N GLU A 612 21.77 -21.27 -14.18
CA GLU A 612 23.14 -20.79 -14.33
C GLU A 612 23.25 -19.64 -15.35
N ALA A 613 22.48 -19.69 -16.44
CA ALA A 613 22.45 -18.62 -17.44
C ALA A 613 21.83 -17.32 -16.89
N LEU A 614 20.76 -17.43 -16.09
CA LEU A 614 20.10 -16.29 -15.44
C LEU A 614 20.99 -15.69 -14.35
N GLN A 615 21.55 -16.50 -13.45
CA GLN A 615 22.40 -16.05 -12.32
C GLN A 615 23.69 -15.32 -12.73
N ARG A 616 24.07 -15.35 -14.01
CA ARG A 616 25.14 -14.49 -14.55
C ARG A 616 24.81 -13.01 -14.51
N LEU A 617 23.54 -12.64 -14.34
CA LEU A 617 23.09 -11.26 -14.16
C LEU A 617 22.93 -10.94 -12.68
N GLU A 618 23.36 -9.75 -12.26
CA GLU A 618 23.26 -9.31 -10.86
C GLU A 618 21.82 -9.33 -10.34
N MET A 619 20.85 -8.91 -11.17
CA MET A 619 19.42 -8.93 -10.83
C MET A 619 18.86 -10.33 -10.53
N PHE A 620 19.46 -11.38 -11.09
CA PHE A 620 19.07 -12.78 -10.87
C PHE A 620 20.02 -13.52 -9.93
N LYS A 621 21.03 -12.85 -9.37
CA LYS A 621 22.02 -13.46 -8.47
C LYS A 621 21.36 -14.15 -7.27
N ASN A 622 20.27 -13.56 -6.78
CA ASN A 622 19.48 -14.07 -5.67
C ASN A 622 18.17 -14.72 -6.12
N LEU A 623 18.08 -15.20 -7.37
CA LEU A 623 16.86 -15.81 -7.91
C LEU A 623 16.39 -16.96 -6.99
N LYS A 624 15.21 -16.77 -6.41
CA LYS A 624 14.60 -17.76 -5.52
C LYS A 624 13.57 -18.59 -6.28
N VAL A 625 13.77 -19.90 -6.32
CA VAL A 625 12.82 -20.87 -6.87
C VAL A 625 11.78 -21.20 -5.80
N VAL A 626 10.50 -21.04 -6.15
CA VAL A 626 9.35 -21.26 -5.26
C VAL A 626 8.31 -22.12 -5.98
N GLU A 627 7.95 -23.23 -5.36
CA GLU A 627 6.83 -24.06 -5.80
C GLU A 627 5.52 -23.45 -5.29
N VAL A 628 4.54 -23.34 -6.19
CA VAL A 628 3.20 -22.84 -5.92
C VAL A 628 2.21 -23.98 -6.16
N ALA A 629 1.48 -24.33 -5.12
CA ALA A 629 0.43 -25.34 -5.14
C ALA A 629 -0.94 -24.71 -4.84
N PRO A 630 -2.04 -25.30 -5.34
CA PRO A 630 -3.40 -24.91 -4.94
C PRO A 630 -3.58 -25.03 -3.41
N VAL A 631 -4.32 -24.09 -2.83
CA VAL A 631 -4.63 -24.11 -1.39
C VAL A 631 -5.67 -25.20 -1.10
N SER A 632 -5.35 -26.12 -0.19
CA SER A 632 -6.17 -27.30 0.14
C SER A 632 -6.20 -27.62 1.64
N GLY A 633 -7.20 -28.39 2.06
CA GLY A 633 -7.35 -28.87 3.45
C GLY A 633 -7.42 -27.72 4.45
N LYS A 634 -6.76 -27.87 5.60
CA LYS A 634 -6.75 -26.88 6.68
C LYS A 634 -6.33 -25.47 6.25
N TYR A 635 -5.38 -25.33 5.33
CA TYR A 635 -4.97 -24.02 4.82
C TYR A 635 -6.09 -23.31 4.05
N ARG A 636 -7.01 -24.07 3.45
CA ARG A 636 -8.15 -23.52 2.73
C ARG A 636 -9.24 -23.05 3.68
N GLU A 637 -9.44 -23.75 4.79
CA GLU A 637 -10.31 -23.33 5.89
C GLU A 637 -9.77 -22.05 6.57
N GLU A 638 -8.47 -22.03 6.86
CA GLU A 638 -7.78 -20.86 7.41
C GLU A 638 -7.87 -19.65 6.47
N PHE A 639 -7.69 -19.87 5.16
CA PHE A 639 -7.92 -18.85 4.14
C PHE A 639 -9.35 -18.31 4.21
N ALA A 640 -10.34 -19.21 4.22
CA ALA A 640 -11.75 -18.82 4.21
C ALA A 640 -12.11 -17.96 5.42
N LEU A 641 -11.68 -18.38 6.61
CA LEU A 641 -11.90 -17.66 7.85
C LEU A 641 -11.18 -16.30 7.86
N SER A 642 -9.90 -16.28 7.46
CA SER A 642 -9.09 -15.05 7.43
C SER A 642 -9.64 -14.03 6.44
N TYR A 643 -10.01 -14.49 5.24
CA TYR A 643 -10.58 -13.64 4.19
C TYR A 643 -11.93 -13.05 4.61
N LEU A 644 -12.83 -13.88 5.17
CA LEU A 644 -14.13 -13.43 5.64
C LEU A 644 -13.99 -12.43 6.81
N SER A 645 -13.13 -12.73 7.78
CA SER A 645 -12.85 -11.84 8.92
C SER A 645 -12.31 -10.49 8.46
N GLN A 646 -11.40 -10.50 7.49
CA GLN A 646 -10.87 -9.27 6.92
C GLN A 646 -11.93 -8.47 6.18
N ARG A 647 -12.78 -9.10 5.37
CA ARG A 647 -13.85 -8.42 4.61
C ARG A 647 -14.94 -7.84 5.52
N VAL A 648 -15.36 -8.60 6.53
CA VAL A 648 -16.32 -8.12 7.53
C VAL A 648 -15.72 -6.99 8.35
N GLY A 649 -14.47 -7.14 8.83
CA GLY A 649 -13.76 -6.09 9.57
C GLY A 649 -13.59 -4.79 8.77
N GLN A 650 -13.27 -4.90 7.48
CA GLN A 650 -13.19 -3.75 6.56
C GLN A 650 -14.55 -3.03 6.42
N SER A 651 -15.63 -3.79 6.32
CA SER A 651 -16.99 -3.23 6.22
C SER A 651 -17.48 -2.57 7.52
N LEU A 652 -16.78 -2.80 8.64
CA LEU A 652 -17.08 -2.22 9.95
C LEU A 652 -16.19 -1.03 10.30
N ALA A 653 -15.09 -0.81 9.60
CA ALA A 653 -14.15 0.26 9.90
C ALA A 653 -14.81 1.65 9.83
N PRO A 654 -14.60 2.56 10.81
CA PRO A 654 -13.73 2.44 11.98
C PRO A 654 -14.48 1.87 13.21
N TRP A 655 -14.47 0.55 13.39
CA TRP A 655 -15.03 -0.11 14.58
C TRP A 655 -13.89 -0.72 15.41
N ASN A 656 -13.90 -0.43 16.72
CA ASN A 656 -12.84 -0.81 17.66
C ASN A 656 -13.20 -2.02 18.54
N GLY A 657 -14.27 -2.75 18.20
CA GLY A 657 -14.70 -3.93 18.95
C GLY A 657 -14.06 -5.24 18.48
N SER A 658 -14.38 -6.34 19.16
CA SER A 658 -13.85 -7.67 18.84
C SER A 658 -14.77 -8.43 17.88
N LEU A 659 -14.28 -8.79 16.70
CA LEU A 659 -14.96 -9.66 15.74
C LEU A 659 -14.58 -11.13 16.00
N GLU A 660 -15.57 -11.97 16.28
CA GLU A 660 -15.42 -13.42 16.36
C GLU A 660 -16.27 -14.06 15.25
N ILE A 661 -15.66 -14.88 14.40
CA ILE A 661 -16.35 -15.60 13.34
C ILE A 661 -16.11 -17.09 13.53
N ASP A 662 -17.20 -17.86 13.65
CA ASP A 662 -17.20 -19.30 13.50
C ASP A 662 -17.70 -19.66 12.10
N LEU A 663 -16.90 -20.40 11.33
CA LEU A 663 -17.14 -20.68 9.92
C LEU A 663 -17.15 -22.19 9.67
N ASN A 664 -18.35 -22.78 9.67
CA ASN A 664 -18.59 -24.18 9.34
C ASN A 664 -19.20 -24.30 7.94
N VAL A 665 -18.37 -24.19 6.89
CA VAL A 665 -18.78 -24.35 5.48
C VAL A 665 -17.81 -25.25 4.71
N PRO A 666 -18.29 -26.03 3.73
CA PRO A 666 -17.43 -26.83 2.88
C PRO A 666 -16.57 -25.92 2.00
N CYS A 667 -15.26 -25.85 2.30
CA CYS A 667 -14.34 -25.00 1.55
C CYS A 667 -13.94 -25.58 0.18
N GLY A 668 -14.15 -26.87 -0.07
CA GLY A 668 -13.83 -27.55 -1.33
C GLY A 668 -12.31 -27.73 -1.57
N SER A 669 -11.91 -27.93 -2.83
CA SER A 669 -10.50 -28.07 -3.24
C SER A 669 -10.24 -27.41 -4.60
N GLY A 670 -8.97 -27.24 -4.98
CA GLY A 670 -8.59 -26.69 -6.30
C GLY A 670 -8.61 -25.16 -6.36
N ASP A 671 -9.19 -24.60 -7.42
CA ASP A 671 -9.26 -23.15 -7.67
C ASP A 671 -9.92 -22.42 -6.50
N THR A 672 -9.33 -21.32 -6.03
CA THR A 672 -9.86 -20.52 -4.91
C THR A 672 -10.91 -19.50 -5.35
N ARG A 673 -11.05 -19.20 -6.65
CA ARG A 673 -12.00 -18.18 -7.14
C ARG A 673 -13.46 -18.46 -6.74
N PRO A 674 -14.00 -19.70 -6.88
CA PRO A 674 -15.35 -19.99 -6.41
C PRO A 674 -15.52 -19.75 -4.90
N LEU A 675 -14.50 -20.10 -4.10
CA LEU A 675 -14.49 -19.88 -2.66
C LEU A 675 -14.44 -18.39 -2.31
N VAL A 676 -13.58 -17.60 -2.97
CA VAL A 676 -13.51 -16.14 -2.78
C VAL A 676 -14.87 -15.51 -3.08
N ARG A 677 -15.49 -15.89 -4.19
CA ARG A 677 -16.81 -15.42 -4.59
C ARG A 677 -17.87 -15.74 -3.53
N TYR A 678 -17.92 -16.99 -3.07
CA TYR A 678 -18.79 -17.43 -1.98
C TYR A 678 -18.60 -16.59 -0.71
N LEU A 679 -17.36 -16.36 -0.29
CA LEU A 679 -17.04 -15.58 0.91
C LEU A 679 -17.35 -14.09 0.77
N ARG A 680 -17.25 -13.52 -0.44
CA ARG A 680 -17.70 -12.14 -0.71
C ARG A 680 -19.21 -12.01 -0.52
N MET A 681 -20.00 -12.93 -1.07
CA MET A 681 -21.45 -12.96 -0.87
C MET A 681 -21.81 -13.16 0.60
N LEU A 682 -21.11 -14.07 1.30
CA LEU A 682 -21.30 -14.29 2.72
C LEU A 682 -21.00 -13.02 3.54
N SER A 683 -19.89 -12.34 3.25
CA SER A 683 -19.52 -11.06 3.89
C SER A 683 -20.59 -9.98 3.66
N PHE A 684 -21.20 -9.94 2.47
CA PHE A 684 -22.28 -9.02 2.17
C PHE A 684 -23.51 -9.29 3.04
N TYR A 685 -23.95 -10.55 3.17
CA TYR A 685 -25.09 -10.89 4.02
C TYR A 685 -24.81 -10.66 5.51
N VAL A 686 -23.59 -10.93 5.97
CA VAL A 686 -23.17 -10.55 7.33
C VAL A 686 -23.33 -9.04 7.51
N HIS A 687 -22.86 -8.24 6.56
CA HIS A 687 -23.00 -6.78 6.63
C HIS A 687 -24.48 -6.33 6.67
N VAL A 688 -25.35 -6.94 5.87
CA VAL A 688 -26.80 -6.65 5.85
C VAL A 688 -27.44 -6.92 7.22
N LEU A 689 -27.16 -8.09 7.83
CA LEU A 689 -27.64 -8.43 9.18
C LEU A 689 -27.11 -7.45 10.24
N MET A 690 -25.88 -6.99 10.07
CA MET A 690 -25.28 -6.02 10.99
C MET A 690 -25.91 -4.63 10.87
N LEU A 691 -26.27 -4.19 9.66
CA LEU A 691 -27.00 -2.94 9.46
C LEU A 691 -28.40 -3.00 10.08
N GLN A 692 -29.09 -4.13 9.92
CA GLN A 692 -30.41 -4.36 10.51
C GLN A 692 -30.37 -4.39 12.04
N SER A 693 -29.36 -5.02 12.64
CA SER A 693 -29.20 -5.05 14.11
C SER A 693 -28.77 -3.71 14.71
N LYS A 694 -27.96 -2.89 14.01
CA LYS A 694 -27.62 -1.52 14.45
C LYS A 694 -28.84 -0.60 14.58
N GLN A 695 -29.89 -0.84 13.80
CA GLN A 695 -31.16 -0.10 13.94
C GLN A 695 -31.90 -0.44 15.25
N HIS A 696 -31.52 -1.52 15.94
CA HIS A 696 -32.23 -2.00 17.13
C HIS A 696 -31.38 -2.01 18.41
N SER A 697 -30.04 -1.93 18.34
CA SER A 697 -29.15 -1.78 19.51
C SER A 697 -27.74 -1.25 19.14
N PRO A 698 -27.38 0.01 19.46
CA PRO A 698 -26.15 0.65 18.99
C PRO A 698 -24.87 0.37 19.80
N SER A 699 -24.87 -0.54 20.80
CA SER A 699 -23.81 -0.59 21.83
C SER A 699 -23.14 -1.95 22.08
N THR A 700 -22.95 -2.82 21.08
CA THR A 700 -22.18 -4.05 21.26
C THR A 700 -20.68 -3.85 20.99
N SER A 701 -19.86 -4.06 22.03
CA SER A 701 -18.39 -4.05 21.95
C SER A 701 -17.80 -5.30 21.30
N SER A 702 -18.59 -6.37 21.18
CA SER A 702 -18.22 -7.62 20.51
C SER A 702 -19.30 -8.06 19.52
N ILE A 703 -18.86 -8.56 18.37
CA ILE A 703 -19.73 -9.08 17.30
C ILE A 703 -19.32 -10.52 17.07
N LYS A 704 -20.26 -11.43 17.34
CA LYS A 704 -20.12 -12.85 17.04
C LYS A 704 -20.93 -13.18 15.80
N VAL A 705 -20.29 -13.85 14.86
CA VAL A 705 -20.90 -14.33 13.61
C VAL A 705 -20.71 -15.84 13.56
N ASP A 706 -21.80 -16.60 13.59
CA ASP A 706 -21.79 -18.05 13.45
C ASP A 706 -22.37 -18.41 12.07
N VAL A 707 -21.59 -19.12 11.25
CA VAL A 707 -22.00 -19.58 9.92
C VAL A 707 -22.02 -21.10 9.89
N ASP A 708 -23.19 -21.69 9.69
CA ASP A 708 -23.38 -23.15 9.68
C ASP A 708 -23.97 -23.63 8.35
N TYR A 709 -23.30 -24.59 7.70
CA TYR A 709 -23.78 -25.23 6.48
C TYR A 709 -24.39 -26.60 6.77
N ASN A 710 -25.68 -26.73 6.45
CA ASN A 710 -26.37 -28.00 6.55
C ASN A 710 -26.31 -28.77 5.22
N THR A 711 -25.55 -29.87 5.21
CA THR A 711 -25.36 -30.72 4.02
C THR A 711 -26.62 -31.44 3.56
N SER A 712 -27.63 -31.62 4.43
CA SER A 712 -28.85 -32.37 4.10
C SER A 712 -29.82 -31.57 3.24
N ASN A 713 -29.80 -30.24 3.34
CA ASN A 713 -30.72 -29.34 2.64
C ASN A 713 -30.00 -28.25 1.84
N ASN A 714 -28.66 -28.23 1.82
CA ASN A 714 -27.82 -27.22 1.16
C ASN A 714 -28.15 -25.79 1.58
N ILE A 715 -28.49 -25.60 2.86
CA ILE A 715 -28.80 -24.29 3.46
C ILE A 715 -27.62 -23.85 4.32
N THR A 716 -27.14 -22.63 4.06
CA THR A 716 -26.18 -21.93 4.93
C THR A 716 -26.97 -20.99 5.84
N THR A 717 -26.84 -21.16 7.15
CA THR A 717 -27.43 -20.26 8.14
C THR A 717 -26.36 -19.30 8.66
N VAL A 718 -26.62 -18.00 8.59
CA VAL A 718 -25.77 -16.95 9.15
C VAL A 718 -26.47 -16.38 10.37
N THR A 719 -25.83 -16.47 11.53
CA THR A 719 -26.36 -15.96 12.79
C THR A 719 -25.42 -14.91 13.35
N THR A 720 -25.99 -13.78 13.78
CA THR A 720 -25.31 -12.73 14.55
C THR A 720 -25.94 -12.67 15.94
N ASN A 721 -25.38 -11.87 16.86
CA ASN A 721 -25.84 -11.73 18.25
C ASN A 721 -27.37 -11.58 18.44
N SER A 722 -28.11 -11.09 17.43
CA SER A 722 -29.55 -10.80 17.55
C SER A 722 -30.41 -11.23 16.36
N GLN A 723 -29.82 -11.65 15.25
CA GLN A 723 -30.53 -11.93 14.00
C GLN A 723 -29.93 -13.12 13.27
N SER A 724 -30.75 -13.84 12.51
CA SER A 724 -30.32 -14.93 11.64
C SER A 724 -30.91 -14.81 10.25
N MET A 725 -30.18 -15.33 9.26
CA MET A 725 -30.59 -15.41 7.86
C MET A 725 -30.29 -16.79 7.31
N GLN A 726 -31.21 -17.32 6.51
CA GLN A 726 -31.01 -18.58 5.77
C GLN A 726 -30.71 -18.28 4.31
N LEU A 727 -29.63 -18.88 3.81
CA LEU A 727 -29.14 -18.75 2.45
C LEU A 727 -29.18 -20.12 1.77
N THR A 728 -29.59 -20.15 0.51
CA THR A 728 -29.55 -21.34 -0.34
C THR A 728 -28.52 -21.17 -1.45
N LEU A 729 -27.83 -22.25 -1.79
CA LEU A 729 -27.04 -22.32 -3.01
C LEU A 729 -27.98 -22.36 -4.23
N GLY A 730 -27.89 -21.37 -5.11
CA GLY A 730 -28.55 -21.43 -6.42
C GLY A 730 -27.55 -21.58 -7.57
N SER A 731 -27.90 -21.02 -8.73
CA SER A 731 -27.08 -21.10 -9.95
C SER A 731 -25.61 -20.72 -9.72
N PHE A 732 -24.69 -21.49 -10.31
CA PHE A 732 -23.23 -21.27 -10.24
C PHE A 732 -22.65 -21.19 -8.82
N HIS A 733 -23.27 -21.87 -7.84
CA HIS A 733 -22.87 -21.87 -6.43
C HIS A 733 -22.95 -20.48 -5.76
N ASN A 734 -23.81 -19.59 -6.29
CA ASN A 734 -24.10 -18.31 -5.65
C ASN A 734 -25.01 -18.50 -4.43
N LEU A 735 -24.78 -17.66 -3.41
CA LEU A 735 -25.59 -17.64 -2.19
C LEU A 735 -26.77 -16.70 -2.36
N TYR A 736 -27.98 -17.23 -2.22
CA TYR A 736 -29.21 -16.45 -2.28
C TYR A 736 -29.95 -16.48 -0.96
N ALA A 737 -30.44 -15.33 -0.49
CA ALA A 737 -31.33 -15.29 0.67
C ALA A 737 -32.67 -15.96 0.33
N MET A 738 -33.10 -16.90 1.18
CA MET A 738 -34.38 -17.61 1.01
C MET A 738 -35.57 -16.67 1.15
N THR A 739 -35.47 -15.73 2.09
CA THR A 739 -36.41 -14.63 2.26
C THR A 739 -35.73 -13.37 1.74
N PRO A 740 -35.93 -12.98 0.47
CA PRO A 740 -35.24 -11.84 -0.10
C PRO A 740 -35.61 -10.57 0.65
N SER A 741 -34.65 -9.99 1.35
CA SER A 741 -34.73 -8.59 1.78
C SER A 741 -34.44 -7.72 0.57
N ILE A 742 -35.27 -6.71 0.30
CA ILE A 742 -34.91 -5.67 -0.67
C ILE A 742 -33.75 -4.90 -0.07
N ILE A 743 -32.54 -5.05 -0.63
CA ILE A 743 -31.33 -4.41 -0.11
C ILE A 743 -31.06 -3.11 -0.87
N ASP A 744 -31.06 -3.15 -2.21
CA ASP A 744 -31.00 -1.95 -3.04
C ASP A 744 -32.28 -1.78 -3.86
N SER A 745 -32.97 -0.65 -3.68
CA SER A 745 -34.19 -0.34 -4.42
C SER A 745 -33.97 -0.26 -5.95
N ARG A 746 -32.74 0.03 -6.41
CA ARG A 746 -32.40 0.04 -7.84
C ARG A 746 -32.52 -1.35 -8.45
N ALA A 747 -32.16 -2.39 -7.72
CA ALA A 747 -32.28 -3.78 -8.18
C ALA A 747 -33.76 -4.14 -8.41
N SER A 748 -34.61 -3.99 -7.39
CA SER A 748 -36.03 -4.34 -7.49
C SER A 748 -36.77 -3.53 -8.56
N ASN A 749 -36.48 -2.24 -8.69
CA ASN A 749 -37.06 -1.38 -9.74
C ASN A 749 -36.66 -1.84 -11.15
N THR A 750 -35.38 -2.21 -11.34
CA THR A 750 -34.87 -2.72 -12.63
C THR A 750 -35.58 -4.02 -13.00
N ILE A 751 -35.73 -4.96 -12.06
CA ILE A 751 -36.40 -6.24 -12.29
C ILE A 751 -37.88 -6.07 -12.60
N ALA A 752 -38.60 -5.24 -11.84
CA ALA A 752 -40.02 -5.01 -12.08
C ALA A 752 -40.29 -4.47 -13.49
N ARG A 753 -39.43 -3.57 -13.97
CA ARG A 753 -39.49 -3.06 -15.35
C ARG A 753 -39.07 -4.10 -16.38
N LEU A 754 -38.02 -4.87 -16.11
CA LEU A 754 -37.58 -5.93 -17.01
C LEU A 754 -38.67 -7.00 -17.18
N GLN A 755 -39.35 -7.40 -16.10
CA GLN A 755 -40.48 -8.32 -16.15
C GLN A 755 -41.68 -7.78 -16.94
N SER A 756 -41.89 -6.46 -16.95
CA SER A 756 -42.93 -5.84 -17.78
C SER A 756 -42.63 -5.95 -19.28
N LEU A 757 -41.34 -5.93 -19.65
CA LEU A 757 -40.88 -6.09 -21.03
C LEU A 757 -40.74 -7.57 -21.43
N HIS A 758 -40.39 -8.42 -20.46
CA HIS A 758 -40.13 -9.85 -20.63
C HIS A 758 -40.91 -10.68 -19.59
N PRO A 759 -42.23 -10.89 -19.78
CA PRO A 759 -43.07 -11.61 -18.81
C PRO A 759 -42.65 -13.07 -18.56
N THR A 760 -41.87 -13.65 -19.48
CA THR A 760 -41.35 -15.02 -19.42
C THR A 760 -39.96 -15.13 -18.76
N LEU A 761 -39.46 -14.04 -18.17
CA LEU A 761 -38.16 -14.01 -17.50
C LEU A 761 -38.06 -15.12 -16.44
N ARG A 762 -37.07 -16.01 -16.61
CA ARG A 762 -36.77 -17.06 -15.65
C ARG A 762 -35.97 -16.49 -14.48
N ASN A 763 -36.25 -16.99 -13.27
CA ASN A 763 -35.52 -16.66 -12.04
C ASN A 763 -35.34 -15.14 -11.74
N PRO A 764 -36.42 -14.33 -11.77
CA PRO A 764 -36.33 -12.88 -11.51
C PRO A 764 -35.77 -12.56 -10.11
N MET A 765 -35.99 -13.44 -9.14
CA MET A 765 -35.43 -13.31 -7.79
C MET A 765 -33.92 -13.47 -7.75
N GLU A 766 -33.36 -14.47 -8.44
CA GLU A 766 -31.90 -14.66 -8.51
C GLU A 766 -31.26 -13.46 -9.20
N LEU A 767 -31.85 -13.02 -10.33
CA LEU A 767 -31.36 -11.83 -11.04
C LEU A 767 -31.41 -10.58 -10.15
N SER A 768 -32.47 -10.38 -9.37
CA SER A 768 -32.55 -9.27 -8.40
C SER A 768 -31.39 -9.29 -7.41
N GLN A 769 -31.07 -10.45 -6.83
CA GLN A 769 -29.98 -10.57 -5.85
C GLN A 769 -28.60 -10.42 -6.51
N ILE A 770 -28.42 -10.87 -7.75
CA ILE A 770 -27.20 -10.58 -8.54
C ILE A 770 -27.04 -9.07 -8.75
N LEU A 771 -28.13 -8.35 -9.00
CA LEU A 771 -28.09 -6.89 -9.10
C LEU A 771 -27.77 -6.24 -7.75
N ASP A 772 -28.33 -6.72 -6.63
CA ASP A 772 -27.95 -6.26 -5.29
C ASP A 772 -26.44 -6.41 -5.06
N PHE A 773 -25.87 -7.55 -5.44
CA PHE A 773 -24.42 -7.77 -5.35
C PHE A 773 -23.61 -6.85 -6.27
N TYR A 774 -24.11 -6.55 -7.46
CA TYR A 774 -23.46 -5.62 -8.38
C TYR A 774 -23.46 -4.19 -7.79
N PHE A 775 -24.61 -3.71 -7.31
CA PHE A 775 -24.73 -2.39 -6.70
C PHE A 775 -23.87 -2.25 -5.44
N ALA A 776 -23.72 -3.33 -4.68
CA ALA A 776 -22.86 -3.39 -3.50
C ALA A 776 -21.38 -3.67 -3.82
N LYS A 777 -21.01 -3.86 -5.09
CA LYS A 777 -19.65 -4.22 -5.54
C LYS A 777 -19.11 -5.52 -4.92
N THR A 778 -20.03 -6.43 -4.59
CA THR A 778 -19.73 -7.74 -3.99
C THR A 778 -19.20 -8.72 -5.04
N LEU A 779 -19.79 -8.69 -6.24
CA LEU A 779 -19.31 -9.45 -7.41
C LEU A 779 -18.38 -8.57 -8.25
N ALA A 780 -17.22 -9.10 -8.58
CA ALA A 780 -16.16 -8.36 -9.27
C ALA A 780 -15.53 -9.24 -10.37
N PRO A 781 -16.09 -9.27 -11.60
CA PRO A 781 -17.32 -8.60 -12.03
C PRO A 781 -18.58 -9.46 -11.82
N ALA A 782 -19.75 -8.85 -11.96
CA ALA A 782 -20.99 -9.60 -12.20
C ALA A 782 -21.08 -9.95 -13.69
N VAL A 783 -21.39 -11.21 -14.04
CA VAL A 783 -21.51 -11.67 -15.43
C VAL A 783 -22.86 -12.35 -15.63
N ILE A 784 -23.64 -11.89 -16.60
CA ILE A 784 -24.95 -12.47 -16.93
C ILE A 784 -24.86 -12.95 -18.37
N LEU A 785 -25.10 -14.24 -18.59
CA LEU A 785 -25.13 -14.82 -19.94
C LEU A 785 -26.57 -15.08 -20.35
N SER A 786 -26.89 -14.86 -21.62
CA SER A 786 -28.15 -15.33 -22.20
C SER A 786 -28.02 -15.57 -23.71
N HIS A 787 -28.90 -16.41 -24.25
CA HIS A 787 -29.10 -16.53 -25.69
C HIS A 787 -30.05 -15.45 -26.24
N ASP A 788 -30.79 -14.77 -25.37
CA ASP A 788 -31.71 -13.70 -25.78
C ASP A 788 -31.00 -12.34 -25.79
N LYS A 789 -30.64 -11.88 -27.00
CA LYS A 789 -30.04 -10.56 -27.20
C LYS A 789 -30.94 -9.44 -26.67
N GLN A 790 -32.25 -9.51 -26.91
CA GLN A 790 -33.18 -8.46 -26.54
C GLN A 790 -33.34 -8.36 -25.02
N LEU A 791 -33.24 -9.49 -24.32
CA LEU A 791 -33.23 -9.53 -22.85
C LEU A 791 -32.00 -8.82 -22.28
N ILE A 792 -30.79 -9.15 -22.76
CA ILE A 792 -29.56 -8.49 -22.30
C ILE A 792 -29.58 -7.01 -22.62
N HIS A 793 -29.94 -6.63 -23.85
CA HIS A 793 -30.03 -5.24 -24.26
C HIS A 793 -30.99 -4.42 -23.38
N ASN A 794 -32.19 -4.95 -23.11
CA ASN A 794 -33.16 -4.29 -22.23
C ASN A 794 -32.66 -4.20 -20.79
N LEU A 795 -31.98 -5.23 -20.27
CA LEU A 795 -31.40 -5.21 -18.93
C LEU A 795 -30.33 -4.11 -18.80
N ILE A 796 -29.38 -4.03 -19.74
CA ILE A 796 -28.29 -3.03 -19.68
C ILE A 796 -28.86 -1.62 -19.82
N ASN A 797 -29.81 -1.38 -20.74
CA ASN A 797 -30.47 -0.08 -20.87
C ASN A 797 -31.20 0.34 -19.58
N LEU A 798 -31.96 -0.56 -18.96
CA LEU A 798 -32.65 -0.27 -17.69
C LEU A 798 -31.66 0.03 -16.55
N LEU A 799 -30.51 -0.63 -16.53
CA LEU A 799 -29.45 -0.33 -15.57
C LEU A 799 -28.86 1.07 -15.80
N GLY A 800 -28.73 1.52 -17.06
CA GLY A 800 -28.27 2.88 -17.39
C GLY A 800 -29.21 4.00 -16.95
N GLU A 801 -30.46 3.68 -16.61
CA GLU A 801 -31.38 4.63 -16.01
C GLU A 801 -31.23 4.73 -14.48
N ALA A 802 -30.48 3.82 -13.85
CA ALA A 802 -30.24 3.82 -12.41
C ALA A 802 -29.14 4.81 -12.03
N ASP A 803 -29.30 5.46 -10.87
CA ASP A 803 -28.34 6.46 -10.39
C ASP A 803 -26.94 5.86 -10.19
N GLY A 804 -25.93 6.55 -10.73
CA GLY A 804 -24.51 6.18 -10.66
C GLY A 804 -24.07 5.05 -11.60
N VAL A 805 -24.91 4.60 -12.53
CA VAL A 805 -24.58 3.55 -13.51
C VAL A 805 -24.35 4.14 -14.90
N HIS A 806 -23.21 3.81 -15.51
CA HIS A 806 -22.91 4.11 -16.91
C HIS A 806 -23.01 2.85 -17.75
N VAL A 807 -23.42 3.00 -19.01
CA VAL A 807 -23.61 1.87 -19.93
C VAL A 807 -22.70 1.96 -21.14
N ILE A 808 -22.17 0.81 -21.57
CA ILE A 808 -21.50 0.64 -22.86
C ILE A 808 -22.25 -0.46 -23.61
N LEU A 809 -22.77 -0.15 -24.79
CA LEU A 809 -23.68 -1.02 -25.54
C LEU A 809 -23.02 -1.65 -26.76
N ASP A 810 -23.60 -2.78 -27.22
CA ASP A 810 -23.29 -3.45 -28.49
C ASP A 810 -21.78 -3.68 -28.77
N ILE A 811 -21.01 -4.12 -27.76
CA ILE A 811 -19.59 -4.42 -27.96
C ILE A 811 -19.41 -5.81 -28.56
N ASP A 812 -18.81 -5.88 -29.74
CA ASP A 812 -18.45 -7.11 -30.45
C ASP A 812 -16.93 -7.31 -30.44
N PRO A 813 -16.39 -8.36 -29.79
CA PRO A 813 -14.96 -8.63 -29.72
C PRO A 813 -14.27 -8.84 -31.08
N THR A 814 -15.02 -9.15 -32.13
CA THR A 814 -14.45 -9.36 -33.47
C THR A 814 -14.15 -8.04 -34.20
N SER A 815 -14.90 -6.98 -33.87
CA SER A 815 -14.78 -5.65 -34.48
C SER A 815 -14.25 -4.58 -33.51
N TYR A 816 -14.35 -4.84 -32.19
CA TYR A 816 -13.93 -3.96 -31.12
C TYR A 816 -12.91 -4.65 -30.21
N LYS A 817 -11.79 -3.98 -29.92
CA LYS A 817 -10.77 -4.60 -29.07
C LYS A 817 -11.20 -4.62 -27.61
N MET A 818 -11.04 -5.77 -26.96
CA MET A 818 -11.25 -5.86 -25.50
C MET A 818 -10.14 -5.12 -24.74
N MET A 819 -8.89 -5.25 -25.21
CA MET A 819 -7.72 -4.56 -24.67
C MET A 819 -6.79 -4.11 -25.79
N LYS A 820 -6.15 -2.97 -25.56
CA LYS A 820 -5.14 -2.43 -26.46
C LYS A 820 -3.83 -3.21 -26.39
N SER A 821 -3.29 -3.57 -27.56
CA SER A 821 -1.93 -4.08 -27.71
C SER A 821 -0.93 -2.92 -27.80
N LEU A 822 0.31 -3.24 -27.45
CA LEU A 822 1.48 -2.38 -27.63
C LEU A 822 1.65 -1.85 -29.06
N TYR A 823 1.26 -2.64 -30.05
CA TYR A 823 1.44 -2.33 -31.47
C TYR A 823 0.22 -1.65 -32.10
N ASP A 824 -0.82 -1.40 -31.31
CA ASP A 824 -2.00 -0.71 -31.78
C ASP A 824 -1.74 0.80 -31.86
N ALA A 825 -2.42 1.46 -32.79
CA ALA A 825 -2.32 2.91 -32.92
C ALA A 825 -2.86 3.60 -31.65
N SER A 826 -2.35 4.80 -31.34
CA SER A 826 -2.71 5.52 -30.12
C SER A 826 -4.20 5.84 -30.00
N ASP A 827 -4.90 5.90 -31.13
CA ASP A 827 -6.32 6.16 -31.29
C ASP A 827 -7.17 4.88 -31.44
N THR A 828 -6.56 3.68 -31.42
CA THR A 828 -7.33 2.43 -31.50
C THR A 828 -8.30 2.32 -30.31
N PRO A 829 -9.62 2.28 -30.57
CA PRO A 829 -10.62 2.19 -29.51
C PRO A 829 -10.58 0.80 -28.88
N ASN A 830 -10.79 0.73 -27.57
CA ASN A 830 -10.83 -0.54 -26.84
C ASN A 830 -11.63 -0.44 -25.54
N LEU A 831 -12.33 -1.53 -25.22
CA LEU A 831 -13.30 -1.57 -24.14
C LEU A 831 -12.69 -1.25 -22.78
N ARG A 832 -11.48 -1.75 -22.51
CA ARG A 832 -10.79 -1.48 -21.24
C ARG A 832 -10.58 0.02 -21.03
N ASP A 833 -10.07 0.72 -22.04
CA ASP A 833 -9.79 2.16 -21.91
C ASP A 833 -11.08 2.97 -21.81
N ASP A 834 -12.17 2.55 -22.46
CA ASP A 834 -13.48 3.20 -22.32
C ASP A 834 -14.04 3.04 -20.90
N ILE A 835 -13.96 1.83 -20.34
CA ILE A 835 -14.37 1.58 -18.95
C ILE A 835 -13.52 2.42 -17.99
N LEU A 836 -12.20 2.46 -18.19
CA LEU A 836 -11.29 3.29 -17.38
C LEU A 836 -11.60 4.77 -17.56
N GLN A 837 -11.95 5.22 -18.76
CA GLN A 837 -12.36 6.59 -19.01
C GLN A 837 -13.68 6.92 -18.32
N ILE A 838 -14.61 5.98 -18.17
CA ILE A 838 -15.82 6.20 -17.37
C ILE A 838 -15.47 6.25 -15.88
N ILE A 839 -14.71 5.27 -15.38
CA ILE A 839 -14.30 5.17 -13.97
C ILE A 839 -13.45 6.38 -13.54
N HIS A 840 -12.61 6.92 -14.43
CA HIS A 840 -11.68 8.02 -14.15
C HIS A 840 -12.14 9.39 -14.70
N GLY A 841 -12.98 9.40 -15.73
CA GLY A 841 -13.48 10.59 -16.42
C GLY A 841 -14.76 11.16 -15.80
N ASP A 842 -15.50 10.36 -15.02
CA ASP A 842 -16.11 10.91 -13.81
C ASP A 842 -14.94 11.39 -12.95
N GLY A 843 -14.64 12.69 -12.93
CA GLY A 843 -13.46 13.25 -12.26
C GLY A 843 -13.47 13.06 -10.74
N ARG A 844 -13.50 11.82 -10.23
CA ARG A 844 -14.05 11.44 -8.91
C ARG A 844 -13.32 10.28 -8.22
N ALA A 845 -12.16 9.83 -8.71
CA ALA A 845 -11.34 8.84 -8.01
C ALA A 845 -9.85 9.24 -7.94
N SER A 846 -9.49 9.90 -6.83
CA SER A 846 -8.11 10.10 -6.39
C SER A 846 -7.53 8.77 -5.88
N ALA A 847 -6.29 8.46 -6.26
CA ALA A 847 -5.57 7.24 -5.88
C ALA A 847 -5.11 7.19 -4.42
N ALA A 848 -5.93 7.68 -3.48
CA ALA A 848 -5.57 7.76 -2.06
C ALA A 848 -6.72 7.43 -1.08
N SER A 849 -7.91 7.03 -1.54
CA SER A 849 -8.99 6.60 -0.64
C SER A 849 -9.64 5.33 -1.14
N SER A 850 -9.30 4.21 -0.50
CA SER A 850 -9.80 2.86 -0.76
C SER A 850 -11.29 2.63 -0.44
N TYR A 851 -12.14 3.67 -0.40
CA TYR A 851 -13.54 3.54 0.04
C TYR A 851 -14.59 4.47 -0.61
N SER A 852 -14.28 5.26 -1.66
CA SER A 852 -15.33 6.03 -2.37
C SER A 852 -15.27 5.85 -3.90
N ASN A 853 -15.57 4.63 -4.37
CA ASN A 853 -15.89 4.33 -5.77
C ASN A 853 -17.42 4.32 -5.93
N SER A 854 -18.09 5.42 -6.31
CA SER A 854 -19.54 5.40 -6.57
C SER A 854 -19.91 5.01 -8.00
N THR A 855 -18.97 5.06 -8.95
CA THR A 855 -19.25 4.78 -10.36
C THR A 855 -19.40 3.27 -10.58
N LEU A 856 -20.49 2.88 -11.24
CA LEU A 856 -20.82 1.52 -11.66
C LEU A 856 -20.89 1.50 -13.19
N VAL A 857 -20.42 0.42 -13.83
CA VAL A 857 -20.43 0.31 -15.30
C VAL A 857 -21.06 -1.02 -15.72
N ALA A 858 -22.06 -0.94 -16.58
CA ALA A 858 -22.71 -2.09 -17.20
C ALA A 858 -22.36 -2.15 -18.69
N VAL A 859 -21.89 -3.29 -19.17
CA VAL A 859 -21.42 -3.49 -20.54
C VAL A 859 -22.21 -4.59 -21.21
N GLU A 860 -22.76 -4.30 -22.40
CA GLU A 860 -23.34 -5.29 -23.30
C GLU A 860 -22.27 -5.84 -24.25
N LEU A 861 -22.09 -7.16 -24.23
CA LEU A 861 -21.19 -7.90 -25.09
C LEU A 861 -21.97 -8.84 -26.00
N THR A 862 -21.62 -8.87 -27.28
CA THR A 862 -22.16 -9.81 -28.27
C THR A 862 -21.10 -10.83 -28.63
N CYS A 863 -21.49 -12.10 -28.73
CA CYS A 863 -20.55 -13.18 -28.93
C CYS A 863 -21.03 -14.18 -29.98
N HIS A 864 -20.46 -14.06 -31.18
CA HIS A 864 -20.85 -14.84 -32.36
C HIS A 864 -20.05 -16.14 -32.56
N SER A 865 -18.96 -16.36 -31.81
CA SER A 865 -18.06 -17.50 -32.01
C SER A 865 -17.34 -17.92 -30.74
N THR A 866 -16.78 -19.14 -30.73
CA THR A 866 -15.90 -19.64 -29.67
C THR A 866 -14.67 -18.75 -29.45
N ASP A 867 -14.10 -18.18 -30.52
CA ASP A 867 -12.97 -17.26 -30.41
C ASP A 867 -13.35 -15.94 -29.74
N ALA A 868 -14.55 -15.42 -30.02
CA ALA A 868 -15.10 -14.26 -29.31
C ALA A 868 -15.32 -14.58 -27.83
N GLN A 869 -15.76 -15.81 -27.49
CA GLN A 869 -15.87 -16.25 -26.10
C GLN A 869 -14.50 -16.25 -25.39
N LEU A 870 -13.45 -16.70 -26.07
CA LEU A 870 -12.09 -16.66 -25.53
C LEU A 870 -11.56 -15.22 -25.33
N CYS A 871 -11.91 -14.30 -26.23
CA CYS A 871 -11.54 -12.88 -26.08
C CYS A 871 -12.26 -12.23 -24.90
N ILE A 872 -13.56 -12.49 -24.74
CA ILE A 872 -14.37 -11.97 -23.62
C ILE A 872 -13.85 -12.49 -22.28
N ARG A 873 -13.45 -13.77 -22.21
CA ARG A 873 -12.92 -14.38 -20.99
C ARG A 873 -11.81 -13.54 -20.33
N GLU A 874 -10.94 -12.90 -21.11
CA GLU A 874 -9.83 -12.10 -20.58
C GLU A 874 -10.30 -10.84 -19.82
N ILE A 875 -11.38 -10.21 -20.27
CA ILE A 875 -11.90 -8.99 -19.64
C ILE A 875 -12.88 -9.28 -18.49
N ILE A 876 -13.53 -10.45 -18.47
CA ILE A 876 -14.47 -10.84 -17.40
C ILE A 876 -13.82 -11.67 -16.27
N GLU A 877 -12.52 -11.92 -16.33
CA GLU A 877 -11.80 -12.61 -15.25
C GLU A 877 -11.81 -11.77 -13.96
N ASP A 878 -12.05 -12.40 -12.80
CA ASP A 878 -12.17 -11.77 -11.46
C ASP A 878 -10.88 -11.03 -11.02
N SER A 879 -9.75 -11.34 -11.65
CA SER A 879 -8.50 -10.62 -11.41
C SER A 879 -8.45 -9.27 -12.14
N PRO A 880 -7.74 -8.27 -11.62
CA PRO A 880 -7.53 -7.01 -12.33
C PRO A 880 -6.96 -7.24 -13.74
N SER A 881 -7.55 -6.59 -14.74
CA SER A 881 -7.00 -6.65 -16.11
C SER A 881 -5.84 -5.66 -16.23
N LEU A 882 -4.64 -6.21 -16.42
CA LEU A 882 -3.40 -5.47 -16.58
C LEU A 882 -2.89 -5.63 -18.01
N THR A 883 -2.79 -4.53 -18.77
CA THR A 883 -1.98 -4.49 -20.00
C THR A 883 -0.51 -4.27 -19.67
N ALA A 884 0.40 -4.54 -20.62
CA ALA A 884 1.73 -3.94 -20.59
C ALA A 884 1.55 -2.45 -20.29
N PHE A 885 2.33 -1.90 -19.34
CA PHE A 885 2.23 -0.53 -18.81
C PHE A 885 1.23 -0.26 -17.70
N SER A 886 0.57 -1.28 -17.16
CA SER A 886 -0.40 -1.04 -16.10
C SER A 886 0.24 -0.53 -14.83
N THR A 887 -0.43 0.43 -14.22
CA THR A 887 -0.17 0.97 -12.90
C THR A 887 -1.39 0.69 -12.04
N GLU A 888 -1.34 0.88 -10.73
CA GLU A 888 -2.55 0.82 -9.91
C GLU A 888 -3.68 1.71 -10.48
N ARG A 889 -3.33 2.88 -11.04
CA ARG A 889 -4.27 3.82 -11.66
C ARG A 889 -4.74 3.44 -13.08
N SER A 890 -4.17 2.42 -13.68
CA SER A 890 -4.60 1.94 -15.00
C SER A 890 -4.90 0.45 -14.96
N ALA A 891 -4.92 -0.16 -13.79
CA ALA A 891 -5.41 -1.51 -13.63
C ALA A 891 -6.93 -1.43 -13.69
N LEU A 892 -7.56 -2.23 -14.55
CA LEU A 892 -9.01 -2.33 -14.54
C LEU A 892 -9.42 -3.30 -13.44
N TYR A 893 -9.67 -2.75 -12.25
CA TYR A 893 -10.37 -3.44 -11.16
C TYR A 893 -11.81 -3.70 -11.56
N LYS A 894 -12.36 -4.83 -11.12
CA LYS A 894 -13.67 -5.33 -11.59
C LYS A 894 -14.82 -5.02 -10.63
N ASP A 895 -14.52 -4.40 -9.50
CA ASP A 895 -15.50 -3.99 -8.50
C ASP A 895 -16.47 -2.96 -9.09
N GLY A 896 -17.76 -3.31 -9.16
CA GLY A 896 -18.78 -2.44 -9.75
C GLY A 896 -18.86 -2.50 -11.27
N LEU A 897 -18.36 -3.58 -11.88
CA LEU A 897 -18.60 -3.90 -13.29
C LEU A 897 -19.65 -5.01 -13.43
N LEU A 898 -20.55 -4.84 -14.40
CA LEU A 898 -21.49 -5.85 -14.84
C LEU A 898 -21.32 -6.08 -16.35
N PHE A 899 -21.20 -7.34 -16.76
CA PHE A 899 -21.16 -7.74 -18.16
C PHE A 899 -22.39 -8.57 -18.49
N GLY A 900 -23.25 -8.05 -19.38
CA GLY A 900 -24.29 -8.82 -20.03
C GLY A 900 -23.76 -9.39 -21.34
N VAL A 901 -23.64 -10.70 -21.46
CA VAL A 901 -23.07 -11.37 -22.63
C VAL A 901 -24.16 -12.15 -23.36
N CYS A 902 -24.43 -11.74 -24.60
CA CYS A 902 -25.26 -12.51 -25.52
C CYS A 902 -24.39 -13.54 -26.27
N VAL A 903 -24.71 -14.82 -26.15
CA VAL A 903 -23.96 -15.91 -26.79
C VAL A 903 -24.80 -16.56 -27.89
N ASP A 904 -24.29 -16.51 -29.12
CA ASP A 904 -24.82 -17.28 -30.24
C ASP A 904 -24.25 -18.70 -30.19
N GLY A 905 -25.12 -19.71 -30.00
CA GLY A 905 -24.72 -21.12 -29.97
C GLY A 905 -24.37 -21.62 -28.56
N GLU A 906 -23.45 -22.59 -28.47
CA GLU A 906 -23.12 -23.26 -27.20
C GLU A 906 -22.24 -22.38 -26.30
N ILE A 907 -22.60 -22.30 -25.01
CA ILE A 907 -21.78 -21.60 -24.01
C ILE A 907 -20.60 -22.50 -23.67
N THR A 908 -19.38 -21.99 -23.85
CA THR A 908 -18.16 -22.71 -23.52
C THR A 908 -17.95 -22.81 -22.01
N PRO A 909 -17.35 -23.90 -21.50
CA PRO A 909 -16.99 -24.01 -20.08
C PRO A 909 -16.14 -22.84 -19.56
N GLU A 910 -15.32 -22.27 -20.44
CA GLU A 910 -14.43 -21.14 -20.16
C GLU A 910 -15.17 -19.85 -19.79
N ILE A 911 -16.31 -19.56 -20.42
CA ILE A 911 -17.15 -18.41 -20.09
C ILE A 911 -18.17 -18.78 -19.01
N GLU A 912 -18.78 -19.96 -19.10
CA GLU A 912 -19.79 -20.42 -18.15
C GLU A 912 -19.28 -20.37 -16.71
N SER A 913 -18.04 -20.82 -16.50
CA SER A 913 -17.39 -20.80 -15.19
C SER A 913 -17.13 -19.38 -14.62
N ARG A 914 -17.36 -18.31 -15.38
CA ARG A 914 -17.26 -16.90 -14.95
C ARG A 914 -18.65 -16.28 -14.78
N ALA A 915 -19.71 -16.95 -15.23
CA ALA A 915 -21.07 -16.48 -15.11
C ALA A 915 -21.49 -16.33 -13.65
N SER A 916 -22.25 -15.28 -13.37
CA SER A 916 -23.10 -15.16 -12.19
C SER A 916 -24.45 -15.80 -12.39
N LEU A 917 -24.99 -15.70 -13.60
CA LEU A 917 -26.29 -16.21 -13.95
C LEU A 917 -26.32 -16.51 -15.44
N VAL A 918 -27.00 -17.59 -15.81
CA VAL A 918 -27.35 -17.93 -17.18
C VAL A 918 -28.86 -17.90 -17.27
N ILE A 919 -29.40 -17.10 -18.19
CA ILE A 919 -30.85 -16.87 -18.38
C ILE A 919 -31.32 -17.48 -19.69
#